data_AF-A0A9K3Q1W8-F1
#
_entry.id   AF-A0A9K3Q1W8-F1
#
_cell.length_a   1.000
_cell.length_b   1.000
_cell.length_c   1.000
_cell.angle_alpha   90.00
_cell.angle_beta   90.00
_cell.angle_gamma   90.00
#
_symmetry.space_group_name_H-M   'P 1'
#
loop_
_entity.id
_entity.type
_entity.pdbx_description
1 polymer ?
#
loop_
_entity_poly.entity_id
_entity_poly.type
_entity_poly.pdbx_seq_one_letter_code
_entity_poly.pdbx_strand_id
1 'polypeptide(L)'
;MRLTAAAAAAASSSSAKKKVSANIKGWKQEKFRTSLPSTDRLVAFFMAFCVLFVAITSFAPEPVGLLSTNCPCEDGIQQCICPRPTVEALTVFQMVCLANSRVAAYACYPLYPVLCLTMSRNLLAWLQHTVIVEYVPFPTCAHHLHKWAGTCVGILVLWHGLWHLIRWGVQNNMQFLVDHPTGITGLIMIVLTPVIVCPMRIEYLRKRISFEIRKFLHYTSWIWMGALCFHAPKRNVFWIVGTPLVIYWVDWLFGLLINTRMAPSARFVRLESAVMIRLKKPKGFELKGAGGYCYLCVPWITKLEWHAFSAFKDPHNDDYVCFCIAKAGGWTRKLHEEVHEPIDRRIWLNGPYPSPFETALDTDNIISVASGIGITPALSAIKSLADHRKMHLIWMVRDASLLEFMFDFGIVVDDDAYTLIFYTGKRELVFQRPLPYNVWVFKGRPDLDDLVVSIITATKSGQELDMSDYEEIIEHHVDHDLEGATPAPLNLEHEFFKEVTRLTSTYSIDELFRAAVNRSHLGTRFISYEGLKGLIEDIFVRKFSDDQLRELFEQADQNKSGTISRGEFDSFMQHLQQRNKEHFDQIRKTRQQQKYASSKVSISFGPTVEEEEADKVVQVERPDHWRLLYCGGSAPVVEALNKVSAEHCIPFSIESFGW
;
A
#
# COMPACT_ATOMS: atom_id res chain seq x y z
N MET A 1 -46.48 17.69 2.10
CA MET A 1 -46.17 16.53 2.95
C MET A 1 -44.78 15.93 2.69
N ARG A 2 -44.36 15.63 1.44
CA ARG A 2 -42.99 15.14 1.17
C ARG A 2 -41.86 16.17 1.44
N LEU A 3 -42.08 17.45 1.14
CA LEU A 3 -41.12 18.54 1.42
C LEU A 3 -40.90 18.80 2.93
N THR A 4 -41.96 18.64 3.72
CA THR A 4 -41.92 18.82 5.19
C THR A 4 -41.24 17.64 5.88
N ALA A 5 -41.42 16.42 5.36
CA ALA A 5 -40.72 15.23 5.85
C ALA A 5 -39.20 15.29 5.56
N ALA A 6 -38.80 15.72 4.35
CA ALA A 6 -37.39 15.89 4.00
C ALA A 6 -36.68 17.01 4.79
N ALA A 7 -37.41 18.08 5.13
CA ALA A 7 -36.90 19.16 5.98
C ALA A 7 -36.75 18.73 7.45
N ALA A 8 -37.70 17.94 7.96
CA ALA A 8 -37.63 17.35 9.30
C ALA A 8 -36.49 16.32 9.40
N ALA A 9 -36.34 15.45 8.40
CA ALA A 9 -35.23 14.49 8.31
C ALA A 9 -33.86 15.20 8.30
N ALA A 10 -33.70 16.27 7.49
CA ALA A 10 -32.46 17.05 7.44
C ALA A 10 -32.16 17.84 8.74
N ALA A 11 -33.20 18.33 9.43
CA ALA A 11 -33.04 18.99 10.72
C ALA A 11 -32.67 17.99 11.82
N SER A 12 -33.25 16.78 11.78
CA SER A 12 -32.96 15.68 12.70
C SER A 12 -31.54 15.13 12.49
N SER A 13 -31.10 14.95 11.23
CA SER A 13 -29.75 14.49 10.89
C SER A 13 -28.70 15.51 11.31
N SER A 14 -28.95 16.81 11.10
CA SER A 14 -28.07 17.90 11.56
C SER A 14 -27.94 17.95 13.08
N SER A 15 -29.04 17.73 13.81
CA SER A 15 -29.05 17.67 15.28
C SER A 15 -28.31 16.43 15.80
N ALA A 16 -28.52 15.26 15.18
CA ALA A 16 -27.81 14.02 15.48
C ALA A 16 -26.30 14.14 15.21
N LYS A 17 -25.90 14.68 14.04
CA LYS A 17 -24.51 14.99 13.69
C LYS A 17 -23.85 15.88 14.74
N LYS A 18 -24.53 16.94 15.20
CA LYS A 18 -24.03 17.84 16.26
C LYS A 18 -23.89 17.16 17.62
N LYS A 19 -24.85 16.32 18.03
CA LYS A 19 -24.78 15.55 19.29
C LYS A 19 -23.64 14.53 19.26
N VAL A 20 -23.47 13.79 18.18
CA VAL A 20 -22.38 12.82 17.99
C VAL A 20 -21.03 13.51 18.02
N SER A 21 -20.86 14.60 17.26
CA SER A 21 -19.62 15.40 17.26
C SER A 21 -19.28 15.98 18.64
N ALA A 22 -20.27 16.45 19.39
CA ALA A 22 -20.07 16.99 20.74
C ALA A 22 -19.69 15.89 21.75
N ASN A 23 -20.35 14.72 21.69
CA ASN A 23 -20.03 13.58 22.55
C ASN A 23 -18.62 13.06 22.28
N ILE A 24 -18.25 12.88 21.00
CA ILE A 24 -16.91 12.51 20.55
C ILE A 24 -15.84 13.46 21.13
N LYS A 25 -16.09 14.78 21.11
CA LYS A 25 -15.21 15.78 21.72
C LYS A 25 -15.10 15.65 23.25
N GLY A 26 -16.14 15.15 23.93
CA GLY A 26 -16.11 14.85 25.37
C GLY A 26 -15.12 13.73 25.74
N TRP A 27 -15.03 12.67 24.92
CA TRP A 27 -14.08 11.56 25.12
C TRP A 27 -12.60 11.99 24.97
N LYS A 28 -12.36 13.12 24.29
CA LYS A 28 -11.02 13.73 24.13
C LYS A 28 -10.37 14.09 25.47
N GLN A 29 -11.17 14.34 26.51
CA GLN A 29 -10.67 14.68 27.85
C GLN A 29 -10.33 13.45 28.71
N GLU A 30 -10.84 12.26 28.37
CA GLU A 30 -10.67 11.06 29.20
C GLU A 30 -9.54 10.14 28.70
N LYS A 31 -9.18 10.22 27.40
CA LYS A 31 -8.25 9.29 26.74
C LYS A 31 -6.89 9.87 26.36
N PHE A 32 -6.31 10.73 27.20
CA PHE A 32 -4.90 11.18 27.06
C PHE A 32 -3.92 10.29 27.84
N ARG A 33 -4.12 8.97 27.79
CA ARG A 33 -3.18 7.98 28.34
C ARG A 33 -3.32 6.69 27.53
N THR A 34 -2.28 6.39 26.73
CA THR A 34 -2.07 5.27 25.78
C THR A 34 -2.18 5.75 24.33
N SER A 35 -1.23 5.60 23.42
CA SER A 35 -0.10 4.67 23.36
C SER A 35 0.93 5.17 22.33
N LEU A 36 2.18 5.41 22.75
CA LEU A 36 3.30 4.99 21.89
C LEU A 36 3.25 3.45 21.89
N PRO A 37 3.53 2.77 20.76
CA PRO A 37 3.63 1.32 20.72
C PRO A 37 4.46 0.85 21.92
N SER A 38 3.95 -0.12 22.68
CA SER A 38 4.63 -0.72 23.85
C SER A 38 6.11 -1.00 23.57
N THR A 39 6.42 -1.37 22.33
CA THR A 39 7.75 -1.67 21.79
C THR A 39 8.73 -0.50 21.82
N ASP A 40 8.32 0.71 21.41
CA ASP A 40 9.23 1.85 21.32
C ASP A 40 9.71 2.27 22.71
N ARG A 41 8.79 2.23 23.69
CA ARG A 41 9.10 2.48 25.11
C ARG A 41 10.02 1.42 25.69
N LEU A 42 9.82 0.15 25.32
CA LEU A 42 10.68 -0.94 25.77
C LEU A 42 12.10 -0.79 25.21
N VAL A 43 12.25 -0.50 23.92
CA VAL A 43 13.56 -0.28 23.30
C VAL A 43 14.23 0.97 23.90
N ALA A 44 13.49 2.06 24.10
CA ALA A 44 13.99 3.26 24.78
C ALA A 44 14.43 2.99 26.22
N PHE A 45 13.69 2.18 26.97
CA PHE A 45 14.04 1.76 28.32
C PHE A 45 15.35 0.96 28.33
N PHE A 46 15.49 -0.03 27.45
CA PHE A 46 16.74 -0.80 27.33
C PHE A 46 17.92 0.08 26.90
N MET A 47 17.72 1.02 25.97
CA MET A 47 18.74 2.01 25.61
C MET A 47 19.16 2.85 26.83
N ALA A 48 18.20 3.37 27.60
CA ALA A 48 18.48 4.17 28.79
C ALA A 48 19.24 3.36 29.85
N PHE A 49 18.86 2.09 30.05
CA PHE A 49 19.58 1.16 30.93
C PHE A 49 21.01 0.92 30.44
N CYS A 50 21.22 0.65 29.15
CA CYS A 50 22.55 0.48 28.58
C CYS A 50 23.42 1.74 28.74
N VAL A 51 22.86 2.92 28.51
CA VAL A 51 23.55 4.20 28.69
C VAL A 51 23.94 4.41 30.16
N LEU A 52 23.01 4.17 31.10
CA LEU A 52 23.28 4.28 32.53
C LEU A 52 24.37 3.30 32.98
N PHE A 53 24.27 2.04 32.55
CA PHE A 53 25.26 1.01 32.84
C PHE A 53 26.65 1.40 32.31
N VAL A 54 26.73 2.01 31.12
CA VAL A 54 28.01 2.49 30.57
C VAL A 54 28.54 3.70 31.32
N ALA A 55 27.70 4.64 31.71
CA ALA A 55 28.13 5.77 32.50
C ALA A 55 28.77 5.29 33.82
N ILE A 56 28.10 4.37 34.51
CA ILE A 56 28.62 3.76 35.74
C ILE A 56 29.94 3.02 35.48
N THR A 57 29.98 2.11 34.51
CA THR A 57 31.18 1.28 34.25
C THR A 57 32.35 2.03 33.59
N SER A 58 32.13 3.19 32.98
CA SER A 58 33.22 3.98 32.39
C SER A 58 33.96 4.81 33.45
N PHE A 59 33.27 5.21 34.51
CA PHE A 59 33.81 6.04 35.58
C PHE A 59 33.97 5.30 36.91
N ALA A 60 33.68 4.01 36.98
CA ALA A 60 33.99 3.17 38.14
C ALA A 60 35.47 2.69 38.10
N PRO A 61 36.11 2.50 39.27
CA PRO A 61 37.43 1.88 39.37
C PRO A 61 37.40 0.39 39.04
N GLU A 62 38.55 -0.16 38.63
CA GLU A 62 38.75 -1.61 38.50
C GLU A 62 38.44 -2.34 39.82
N PRO A 63 37.82 -3.54 39.80
CA PRO A 63 37.50 -4.36 38.62
C PRO A 63 36.13 -4.07 37.98
N VAL A 64 35.34 -3.16 38.55
CA VAL A 64 33.94 -2.92 38.13
C VAL A 64 33.87 -2.01 36.90
N GLY A 65 34.79 -1.06 36.78
CA GLY A 65 34.87 -0.14 35.65
C GLY A 65 36.21 -0.12 34.93
N LEU A 66 36.51 1.00 34.26
CA LEU A 66 37.67 1.16 33.39
C LEU A 66 38.78 2.04 33.97
N LEU A 67 38.53 2.72 35.09
CA LEU A 67 39.55 3.55 35.72
C LEU A 67 40.59 2.66 36.39
N SER A 68 41.83 2.80 35.96
CA SER A 68 42.98 2.07 36.46
C SER A 68 44.04 3.01 37.00
N THR A 69 44.74 2.56 38.04
CA THR A 69 45.95 3.19 38.59
C THR A 69 47.23 2.59 38.01
N ASN A 70 47.11 1.59 37.12
CA ASN A 70 48.23 0.76 36.69
C ASN A 70 48.99 1.31 35.46
N CYS A 71 48.76 2.56 35.05
CA CYS A 71 49.43 3.18 33.92
C CYS A 71 49.76 4.66 34.16
N PRO A 72 50.77 5.21 33.47
CA PRO A 72 51.19 6.59 33.65
C PRO A 72 50.14 7.56 33.09
N CYS A 73 49.35 8.13 33.99
CA CYS A 73 48.52 9.30 33.69
C CYS A 73 49.39 10.52 33.33
N GLU A 74 48.90 11.38 32.43
CA GLU A 74 49.51 12.70 32.23
C GLU A 74 49.26 13.62 33.45
N ASP A 75 50.14 14.60 33.64
CA ASP A 75 50.33 15.35 34.88
C ASP A 75 49.03 15.82 35.57
N GLY A 76 48.87 15.43 36.84
CA GLY A 76 47.78 15.88 37.72
C GLY A 76 46.55 14.97 37.81
N ILE A 77 46.51 13.84 37.11
CA ILE A 77 45.38 12.89 37.14
C ILE A 77 45.76 11.62 37.93
N GLN A 78 44.92 11.21 38.89
CA GLN A 78 45.19 10.03 39.75
C GLN A 78 44.77 8.68 39.14
N GLN A 79 43.81 8.68 38.20
CA GLN A 79 43.28 7.47 37.57
C GLN A 79 43.02 7.71 36.08
N CYS A 80 43.49 6.81 35.22
CA CYS A 80 43.34 6.89 33.76
C CYS A 80 42.80 5.58 33.19
N ILE A 81 42.45 5.57 31.89
CA ILE A 81 41.86 4.41 31.24
C ILE A 81 42.86 3.85 30.23
N CYS A 82 43.44 2.67 30.49
CA CYS A 82 44.50 2.10 29.65
C CYS A 82 44.43 0.56 29.51
N PRO A 83 43.25 -0.06 29.31
CA PRO A 83 43.17 -1.52 29.24
C PRO A 83 43.81 -2.12 27.97
N ARG A 84 43.99 -1.31 26.91
CA ARG A 84 44.67 -1.65 25.65
C ARG A 84 44.88 -0.41 24.77
N PRO A 85 45.84 -0.40 23.83
CA PRO A 85 46.20 0.78 23.03
C PRO A 85 45.03 1.45 22.29
N THR A 86 44.13 0.63 21.71
CA THR A 86 42.98 1.17 20.95
C THR A 86 41.97 1.94 21.81
N VAL A 87 41.97 1.77 23.14
CA VAL A 87 40.96 2.30 24.08
C VAL A 87 41.62 3.12 25.21
N GLU A 88 42.85 3.55 24.98
CA GLU A 88 43.64 4.32 25.93
C GLU A 88 43.17 5.79 26.00
N ALA A 89 43.07 6.33 27.20
CA ALA A 89 42.75 7.72 27.51
C ALA A 89 43.52 8.17 28.75
N LEU A 90 44.48 9.08 28.52
CA LEU A 90 45.45 9.58 29.50
C LEU A 90 45.08 10.96 30.06
N THR A 91 44.19 11.69 29.38
CA THR A 91 43.71 13.02 29.79
C THR A 91 42.20 13.03 30.00
N VAL A 92 41.69 14.01 30.73
CA VAL A 92 40.24 14.22 30.92
C VAL A 92 39.51 14.34 29.58
N PHE A 93 40.09 15.07 28.61
CA PHE A 93 39.52 15.19 27.28
C PHE A 93 39.42 13.84 26.56
N GLN A 94 40.49 13.02 26.61
CA GLN A 94 40.48 11.69 26.02
C GLN A 94 39.48 10.76 26.71
N MET A 95 39.31 10.88 28.04
CA MET A 95 38.31 10.14 28.81
C MET A 95 36.89 10.53 28.39
N VAL A 96 36.62 11.83 28.18
CA VAL A 96 35.32 12.31 27.66
C VAL A 96 35.07 11.79 26.24
N CYS A 97 36.07 11.81 25.36
CA CYS A 97 35.95 11.25 24.00
C CYS A 97 35.61 9.76 24.06
N LEU A 98 36.32 9.00 24.89
CA LEU A 98 36.09 7.57 25.07
C LEU A 98 34.71 7.28 25.70
N ALA A 99 34.27 8.09 26.66
CA ALA A 99 32.94 7.96 27.24
C ALA A 99 31.85 8.16 26.18
N ASN A 100 31.97 9.20 25.36
CA ASN A 100 31.03 9.45 24.26
C ASN A 100 31.00 8.30 23.25
N SER A 101 32.16 7.77 22.86
CA SER A 101 32.21 6.66 21.91
C SER A 101 31.60 5.39 22.51
N ARG A 102 31.85 5.08 23.79
CA ARG A 102 31.23 3.94 24.49
C ARG A 102 29.73 4.09 24.65
N VAL A 103 29.24 5.26 25.07
CA VAL A 103 27.80 5.54 25.20
C VAL A 103 27.09 5.27 23.87
N ALA A 104 27.64 5.78 22.77
CA ALA A 104 27.06 5.54 21.45
C ALA A 104 27.08 4.05 21.04
N ALA A 105 28.18 3.33 21.30
CA ALA A 105 28.26 1.90 20.98
C ALA A 105 27.21 1.05 21.71
N TYR A 106 27.03 1.28 23.01
CA TYR A 106 26.06 0.51 23.81
C TYR A 106 24.62 0.93 23.56
N ALA A 107 24.37 2.20 23.23
CA ALA A 107 23.05 2.63 22.78
C ALA A 107 22.60 1.89 21.50
N CYS A 108 23.54 1.44 20.65
CA CYS A 108 23.24 0.62 19.49
C CYS A 108 22.89 -0.84 19.81
N TYR A 109 23.28 -1.39 20.97
CA TYR A 109 23.10 -2.82 21.27
C TYR A 109 21.65 -3.30 21.22
N PRO A 110 20.66 -2.62 21.85
CA PRO A 110 19.27 -3.02 21.69
C PRO A 110 18.72 -2.75 20.28
N LEU A 111 19.36 -1.87 19.49
CA LEU A 111 18.93 -1.52 18.14
C LEU A 111 19.38 -2.54 17.07
N TYR A 112 20.52 -3.21 17.24
CA TYR A 112 21.01 -4.17 16.25
C TYR A 112 20.09 -5.38 16.05
N PRO A 113 19.59 -6.06 17.10
CA PRO A 113 18.61 -7.14 16.93
C PRO A 113 17.34 -6.63 16.25
N VAL A 114 16.90 -5.42 16.60
CA VAL A 114 15.73 -4.78 15.98
C VAL A 114 15.91 -4.66 14.47
N LEU A 115 17.07 -4.24 13.97
CA LEU A 115 17.32 -4.13 12.52
C LEU A 115 17.12 -5.45 11.75
N CYS A 116 17.61 -6.57 12.31
CA CYS A 116 17.52 -7.89 11.67
C CYS A 116 16.14 -8.52 11.84
N LEU A 117 15.61 -8.53 13.07
CA LEU A 117 14.38 -9.24 13.41
C LEU A 117 13.15 -8.57 12.77
N THR A 118 13.14 -7.24 12.66
CA THR A 118 12.05 -6.51 11.98
C THR A 118 12.00 -6.77 10.47
N MET A 119 13.06 -7.33 9.88
CA MET A 119 13.12 -7.71 8.46
C MET A 119 13.03 -9.22 8.23
N SER A 120 12.90 -10.03 9.30
CA SER A 120 12.73 -11.48 9.24
C SER A 120 11.27 -11.83 8.95
N ARG A 121 10.83 -11.62 7.70
CA ARG A 121 9.41 -11.59 7.34
C ARG A 121 8.68 -12.91 7.56
N ASN A 122 9.33 -14.06 7.34
CA ASN A 122 8.66 -15.36 7.51
C ASN A 122 8.43 -15.65 8.99
N LEU A 123 9.41 -15.35 9.83
CA LEU A 123 9.33 -15.41 11.29
C LEU A 123 8.23 -14.47 11.80
N LEU A 124 8.21 -13.22 11.35
CA LEU A 124 7.17 -12.26 11.75
C LEU A 124 5.77 -12.71 11.30
N ALA A 125 5.63 -13.24 10.07
CA ALA A 125 4.38 -13.79 9.56
C ALA A 125 3.90 -14.98 10.39
N TRP A 126 4.82 -15.85 10.83
CA TRP A 126 4.49 -16.95 11.72
C TRP A 126 4.09 -16.46 13.12
N LEU A 127 4.87 -15.55 13.71
CA LEU A 127 4.64 -15.01 15.06
C LEU A 127 3.31 -14.27 15.17
N GLN A 128 2.84 -13.62 14.11
CA GLN A 128 1.56 -12.92 14.11
C GLN A 128 0.36 -13.84 14.35
N HIS A 129 0.45 -15.12 13.98
CA HIS A 129 -0.60 -16.08 14.26
C HIS A 129 -0.46 -16.77 15.63
N THR A 130 0.35 -16.19 16.53
CA THR A 130 0.55 -16.68 17.90
C THR A 130 0.06 -15.65 18.91
N VAL A 131 -0.10 -16.06 20.17
CA VAL A 131 -0.51 -15.20 21.30
C VAL A 131 0.43 -13.98 21.50
N ILE A 132 1.63 -13.99 20.92
CA ILE A 132 2.58 -12.88 21.01
C ILE A 132 2.03 -11.61 20.34
N VAL A 133 1.14 -11.74 19.34
CA VAL A 133 0.56 -10.60 18.62
C VAL A 133 -0.20 -9.64 19.54
N GLU A 134 -0.80 -10.16 20.63
CA GLU A 134 -1.49 -9.37 21.67
C GLU A 134 -0.56 -8.36 22.36
N TYR A 135 0.75 -8.64 22.35
CA TYR A 135 1.75 -7.77 22.97
C TYR A 135 2.55 -6.95 21.94
N VAL A 136 2.73 -7.50 20.73
CA VAL A 136 3.55 -6.90 19.67
C VAL A 136 2.84 -7.02 18.30
N PRO A 137 2.31 -5.92 17.75
CA PRO A 137 1.62 -5.93 16.45
C PRO A 137 2.63 -5.89 15.29
N PHE A 138 3.24 -7.04 14.98
CA PHE A 138 4.36 -7.16 14.03
C PHE A 138 4.15 -6.50 12.66
N PRO A 139 3.01 -6.65 11.95
CA PRO A 139 2.85 -6.11 10.58
C PRO A 139 2.85 -4.59 10.51
N THR A 140 2.26 -3.94 11.51
CA THR A 140 2.15 -2.48 11.55
C THR A 140 3.41 -1.84 12.10
N CYS A 141 4.08 -2.48 13.08
CA CYS A 141 5.23 -1.87 13.75
C CYS A 141 6.59 -2.21 13.13
N ALA A 142 6.77 -3.37 12.48
CA ALA A 142 8.11 -3.85 12.10
C ALA A 142 8.85 -2.89 11.15
N HIS A 143 8.20 -2.44 10.08
CA HIS A 143 8.83 -1.51 9.14
C HIS A 143 9.06 -0.11 9.75
N HIS A 144 8.14 0.37 10.60
CA HIS A 144 8.32 1.62 11.34
C HIS A 144 9.56 1.53 12.25
N LEU A 145 9.62 0.46 13.04
CA LEU A 145 10.67 0.21 14.01
C LEU A 145 12.03 0.02 13.32
N HIS A 146 12.09 -0.65 12.18
CA HIS A 146 13.30 -0.74 11.36
C HIS A 146 13.81 0.63 10.90
N LYS A 147 12.92 1.48 10.35
CA LYS A 147 13.29 2.83 9.90
C LYS A 147 13.78 3.70 11.06
N TRP A 148 13.12 3.61 12.20
CA TRP A 148 13.49 4.32 13.41
C TRP A 148 14.86 3.84 13.93
N ALA A 149 15.03 2.54 14.14
CA ALA A 149 16.28 1.95 14.61
C ALA A 149 17.45 2.21 13.65
N GLY A 150 17.22 2.11 12.33
CA GLY A 150 18.24 2.39 11.31
C GLY A 150 18.69 3.86 11.30
N THR A 151 17.78 4.78 11.60
CA THR A 151 18.13 6.20 11.75
C THR A 151 18.96 6.43 13.01
N CYS A 152 18.55 5.87 14.15
CA CYS A 152 19.29 5.96 15.40
C CYS A 152 20.68 5.35 15.28
N VAL A 153 20.80 4.12 14.75
CA VAL A 153 22.09 3.45 14.51
C VAL A 153 22.96 4.27 13.55
N GLY A 154 22.38 4.83 12.49
CA GLY A 154 23.12 5.68 11.55
C GLY A 154 23.79 6.88 12.23
N ILE A 155 23.06 7.57 13.10
CA ILE A 155 23.59 8.71 13.86
C ILE A 155 24.63 8.24 14.89
N LEU A 156 24.31 7.20 15.67
CA LEU A 156 25.15 6.72 16.76
C LEU A 156 26.48 6.12 16.26
N VAL A 157 26.50 5.44 15.12
CA VAL A 157 27.72 4.86 14.55
C VAL A 157 28.66 5.96 14.03
N LEU A 158 28.11 6.99 13.38
CA LEU A 158 28.91 8.15 12.97
C LEU A 158 29.43 8.93 14.18
N TRP A 159 28.60 9.10 15.22
CA TRP A 159 29.01 9.71 16.49
C TRP A 159 30.14 8.91 17.17
N HIS A 160 29.97 7.59 17.27
CA HIS A 160 30.97 6.67 17.82
C HIS A 160 32.31 6.78 17.07
N GLY A 161 32.25 6.73 15.74
CA GLY A 161 33.42 6.87 14.87
C GLY A 161 34.12 8.22 15.04
N LEU A 162 33.37 9.32 15.05
CA LEU A 162 33.89 10.67 15.22
C LEU A 162 34.73 10.80 16.49
N TRP A 163 34.22 10.34 17.64
CA TRP A 163 34.94 10.46 18.90
C TRP A 163 36.18 9.55 18.99
N HIS A 164 36.17 8.39 18.33
CA HIS A 164 37.38 7.58 18.20
C HIS A 164 38.43 8.25 17.31
N LEU A 165 38.02 8.87 16.20
CA LEU A 165 38.90 9.60 15.28
C LEU A 165 39.53 10.83 15.96
N ILE A 166 38.74 11.63 16.69
CA ILE A 166 39.24 12.77 17.46
C ILE A 166 40.27 12.29 18.50
N ARG A 167 39.93 11.24 19.26
CA ARG A 167 40.82 10.72 20.31
C ARG A 167 42.13 10.17 19.74
N TRP A 168 42.07 9.36 18.68
CA TRP A 168 43.26 8.82 18.03
C TRP A 168 44.09 9.91 17.34
N GLY A 169 43.43 10.94 16.78
CA GLY A 169 44.09 12.10 16.19
C GLY A 169 44.89 12.88 17.23
N VAL A 170 44.31 13.16 18.40
CA VAL A 170 45.01 13.84 19.51
C VAL A 170 46.20 13.02 20.01
N GLN A 171 46.11 11.69 19.97
CA GLN A 171 47.20 10.79 20.36
C GLN A 171 48.23 10.53 19.25
N ASN A 172 48.09 11.15 18.07
CA ASN A 172 48.89 10.87 16.87
C ASN A 172 48.91 9.37 16.46
N ASN A 173 47.84 8.65 16.79
CA ASN A 173 47.72 7.20 16.61
C ASN A 173 46.73 6.83 15.48
N MET A 174 46.61 7.68 14.46
CA MET A 174 45.67 7.47 13.35
C MET A 174 45.94 6.19 12.54
N GLN A 175 47.16 5.67 12.60
CA GLN A 175 47.56 4.39 12.00
C GLN A 175 46.68 3.21 12.46
N PHE A 176 46.11 3.28 13.66
CA PHE A 176 45.16 2.25 14.15
C PHE A 176 43.94 2.05 13.26
N LEU A 177 43.58 3.04 12.43
CA LEU A 177 42.47 2.93 11.49
C LEU A 177 42.71 1.82 10.44
N VAL A 178 43.97 1.60 10.07
CA VAL A 178 44.36 0.64 9.02
C VAL A 178 45.11 -0.57 9.56
N ASP A 179 45.85 -0.42 10.66
CA ASP A 179 46.69 -1.50 11.20
C ASP A 179 45.95 -2.45 12.14
N HIS A 180 44.87 -1.98 12.76
CA HIS A 180 44.16 -2.75 13.77
C HIS A 180 42.79 -3.25 13.25
N PRO A 181 42.39 -4.52 13.49
CA PRO A 181 41.11 -5.06 13.01
C PRO A 181 39.87 -4.25 13.40
N THR A 182 39.84 -3.72 14.64
CA THR A 182 38.79 -2.80 15.11
C THR A 182 38.75 -1.49 14.31
N GLY A 183 39.90 -0.96 13.87
CA GLY A 183 39.97 0.23 13.02
C GLY A 183 39.45 -0.04 11.62
N ILE A 184 39.90 -1.12 10.98
CA ILE A 184 39.47 -1.52 9.63
C ILE A 184 37.95 -1.74 9.58
N THR A 185 37.42 -2.55 10.50
CA THR A 185 35.97 -2.80 10.61
C THR A 185 35.19 -1.53 10.92
N GLY A 186 35.73 -0.65 11.78
CA GLY A 186 35.17 0.67 12.07
C GLY A 186 35.10 1.58 10.84
N LEU A 187 36.16 1.60 10.03
CA LEU A 187 36.23 2.37 8.79
C LEU A 187 35.20 1.89 7.77
N ILE A 188 35.08 0.57 7.58
CA ILE A 188 34.03 -0.01 6.71
C ILE A 188 32.64 0.47 7.16
N MET A 189 32.36 0.42 8.46
CA MET A 189 31.07 0.86 8.99
C MET A 189 30.84 2.37 8.80
N ILE A 190 31.82 3.22 9.09
CA ILE A 190 31.70 4.68 8.93
C ILE A 190 31.43 5.04 7.47
N VAL A 191 32.08 4.37 6.51
CA VAL A 191 31.90 4.62 5.07
C VAL A 191 30.55 4.11 4.56
N LEU A 192 30.14 2.89 4.96
CA LEU A 192 28.90 2.29 4.46
C LEU A 192 27.63 2.87 5.12
N THR A 193 27.70 3.33 6.37
CA THR A 193 26.55 3.88 7.09
C THR A 193 25.80 4.99 6.32
N PRO A 194 26.45 6.07 5.82
CA PRO A 194 25.76 7.10 5.05
C PRO A 194 25.24 6.57 3.71
N VAL A 195 25.93 5.61 3.08
CA VAL A 195 25.48 4.98 1.82
C VAL A 195 24.19 4.18 2.04
N ILE A 196 24.03 3.54 3.19
CA ILE A 196 22.86 2.74 3.54
C ILE A 196 21.69 3.63 4.00
N VAL A 197 21.96 4.60 4.89
CA VAL A 197 20.91 5.34 5.62
C VAL A 197 20.42 6.57 4.86
N CYS A 198 21.33 7.37 4.27
CA CYS A 198 20.96 8.66 3.69
C CYS A 198 19.98 8.52 2.50
N PRO A 199 20.20 7.62 1.51
CA PRO A 199 19.26 7.45 0.39
C PRO A 199 17.87 6.96 0.84
N MET A 200 17.77 6.28 1.97
CA MET A 200 16.52 5.75 2.52
C MET A 200 15.74 6.77 3.36
N ARG A 201 16.43 7.67 4.08
CA ARG A 201 15.80 8.57 5.05
C ARG A 201 15.66 10.01 4.58
N ILE A 202 16.61 10.52 3.79
CA ILE A 202 16.59 11.92 3.35
C ILE A 202 15.62 12.04 2.18
N GLU A 203 14.54 12.82 2.37
CA GLU A 203 13.48 12.96 1.37
C GLU A 203 14.00 13.48 0.02
N TYR A 204 14.92 14.43 0.05
CA TYR A 204 15.58 14.95 -1.14
C TYR A 204 16.27 13.85 -1.97
N LEU A 205 17.00 12.95 -1.31
CA LEU A 205 17.68 11.83 -1.98
C LEU A 205 16.68 10.77 -2.46
N ARG A 206 15.66 10.45 -1.64
CA ARG A 206 14.61 9.48 -2.00
C ARG A 206 13.84 9.89 -3.26
N LYS A 207 13.65 11.19 -3.48
CA LYS A 207 12.99 11.74 -4.67
C LYS A 207 13.90 11.73 -5.92
N ARG A 208 15.23 11.73 -5.76
CA ARG A 208 16.19 11.80 -6.87
C ARG A 208 16.80 10.46 -7.26
N ILE A 209 16.91 9.52 -6.31
CA ILE A 209 17.49 8.21 -6.52
C ILE A 209 16.36 7.20 -6.70
N SER A 210 16.40 6.45 -7.82
CA SER A 210 15.42 5.41 -8.10
C SER A 210 15.37 4.36 -6.99
N PHE A 211 14.21 3.71 -6.84
CA PHE A 211 14.04 2.68 -5.83
C PHE A 211 15.08 1.56 -5.94
N GLU A 212 15.34 1.06 -7.14
CA GLU A 212 16.28 -0.05 -7.35
C GLU A 212 17.69 0.29 -6.87
N ILE A 213 18.16 1.51 -7.15
CA ILE A 213 19.48 1.96 -6.71
C ILE A 213 19.49 2.08 -5.18
N ARG A 214 18.46 2.69 -4.58
CA ARG A 214 18.37 2.79 -3.11
C ARG A 214 18.41 1.41 -2.46
N LYS A 215 17.62 0.46 -2.98
CA LYS A 215 17.56 -0.92 -2.49
C LYS A 215 18.91 -1.63 -2.65
N PHE A 216 19.57 -1.47 -3.78
CA PHE A 216 20.91 -2.01 -4.02
C PHE A 216 21.94 -1.46 -3.02
N LEU A 217 21.98 -0.14 -2.82
CA LEU A 217 22.87 0.49 -1.83
C LEU A 217 22.57 -0.02 -0.42
N HIS A 218 21.31 -0.24 -0.07
CA HIS A 218 20.93 -0.79 1.22
C HIS A 218 21.38 -2.24 1.42
N TYR A 219 21.55 -3.06 0.37
CA TYR A 219 22.13 -4.41 0.49
C TYR A 219 23.60 -4.42 0.92
N THR A 220 24.31 -3.29 0.82
CA THR A 220 25.66 -3.17 1.44
C THR A 220 25.62 -3.29 2.97
N SER A 221 24.43 -3.26 3.58
CA SER A 221 24.20 -3.60 4.98
C SER A 221 24.70 -5.01 5.37
N TRP A 222 24.75 -5.97 4.44
CA TRP A 222 25.33 -7.29 4.72
C TRP A 222 26.83 -7.20 5.03
N ILE A 223 27.58 -6.41 4.26
CA ILE A 223 29.01 -6.17 4.50
C ILE A 223 29.19 -5.41 5.80
N TRP A 224 28.37 -4.38 6.02
CA TRP A 224 28.37 -3.58 7.25
C TRP A 224 28.10 -4.45 8.50
N MET A 225 27.11 -5.35 8.45
CA MET A 225 26.75 -6.21 9.58
C MET A 225 27.81 -7.29 9.84
N GLY A 226 28.42 -7.82 8.77
CA GLY A 226 29.58 -8.70 8.87
C GLY A 226 30.76 -8.03 9.56
N ALA A 227 31.10 -6.79 9.17
CA ALA A 227 32.14 -6.01 9.84
C ALA A 227 31.82 -5.73 11.31
N LEU A 228 30.56 -5.41 11.63
CA LEU A 228 30.10 -5.19 13.00
C LEU A 228 30.27 -6.42 13.90
N CYS A 229 29.98 -7.63 13.39
CA CYS A 229 30.14 -8.88 14.14
C CYS A 229 31.56 -9.09 14.68
N PHE A 230 32.58 -8.61 13.94
CA PHE A 230 33.99 -8.76 14.29
C PHE A 230 34.64 -7.48 14.82
N HIS A 231 33.87 -6.41 15.02
CA HIS A 231 34.43 -5.11 15.39
C HIS A 231 35.06 -5.10 16.80
N ALA A 232 34.42 -5.76 17.77
CA ALA A 232 34.86 -5.80 19.17
C ALA A 232 34.88 -7.23 19.74
N PRO A 233 35.86 -8.07 19.35
CA PRO A 233 35.90 -9.49 19.70
C PRO A 233 36.00 -9.73 21.21
N LYS A 234 36.79 -8.93 21.95
CA LYS A 234 36.90 -9.03 23.42
C LYS A 234 35.60 -8.72 24.18
N ARG A 235 34.63 -8.06 23.54
CA ARG A 235 33.32 -7.73 24.11
C ARG A 235 32.23 -8.65 23.61
N ASN A 236 32.59 -9.71 22.87
CA ASN A 236 31.64 -10.72 22.44
C ASN A 236 30.44 -10.15 21.64
N VAL A 237 30.66 -9.03 20.92
CA VAL A 237 29.63 -8.36 20.10
C VAL A 237 29.02 -9.30 19.06
N PHE A 238 29.79 -10.29 18.61
CA PHE A 238 29.32 -11.39 17.79
C PHE A 238 28.04 -12.05 18.34
N TRP A 239 27.91 -12.27 19.65
CA TRP A 239 26.71 -12.94 20.18
C TRP A 239 25.48 -12.03 20.18
N ILE A 240 25.68 -10.72 20.36
CA ILE A 240 24.60 -9.73 20.35
C ILE A 240 24.07 -9.51 18.93
N VAL A 241 24.97 -9.39 17.95
CA VAL A 241 24.64 -9.03 16.56
C VAL A 241 24.55 -10.25 15.64
N GLY A 242 25.46 -11.21 15.82
CA GLY A 242 25.54 -12.43 15.01
C GLY A 242 24.34 -13.35 15.22
N THR A 243 23.81 -13.47 16.44
CA THR A 243 22.60 -14.28 16.70
C THR A 243 21.39 -13.79 15.88
N PRO A 244 20.94 -12.52 15.98
CA PRO A 244 19.83 -12.04 15.18
C PRO A 244 20.15 -11.96 13.68
N LEU A 245 21.43 -11.77 13.30
CA LEU A 245 21.85 -11.85 11.90
C LEU A 245 21.68 -13.26 11.32
N VAL A 246 22.08 -14.29 12.06
CA VAL A 246 21.89 -15.69 11.66
C VAL A 246 20.40 -16.03 11.56
N ILE A 247 19.58 -15.57 12.51
CA ILE A 247 18.12 -15.74 12.44
C ILE A 247 17.58 -15.11 11.14
N TYR A 248 17.96 -13.87 10.84
CA TYR A 248 17.55 -13.20 9.61
C TYR A 248 18.04 -13.91 8.35
N TRP A 249 19.27 -14.43 8.36
CA TRP A 249 19.83 -15.18 7.23
C TRP A 249 19.08 -16.50 7.00
N VAL A 250 18.77 -17.23 8.06
CA VAL A 250 17.96 -18.47 8.00
C VAL A 250 16.54 -18.15 7.52
N ASP A 251 15.93 -17.06 8.01
CA ASP A 251 14.61 -16.59 7.54
C ASP A 251 14.62 -16.28 6.04
N TRP A 252 15.63 -15.56 5.58
CA TRP A 252 15.82 -15.23 4.16
C TRP A 252 15.99 -16.50 3.31
N LEU A 253 16.80 -17.45 3.78
CA LEU A 253 17.04 -18.72 3.09
C LEU A 253 15.77 -19.59 3.03
N PHE A 254 15.00 -19.63 4.12
CA PHE A 254 13.68 -20.28 4.15
C PHE A 254 12.73 -19.62 3.14
N GLY A 255 12.69 -18.29 3.09
CA GLY A 255 11.93 -17.55 2.10
C GLY A 255 12.30 -17.94 0.67
N LEU A 256 13.60 -18.00 0.37
CA LEU A 256 14.11 -18.32 -0.96
C LEU A 256 13.85 -19.78 -1.37
N LEU A 257 14.10 -20.73 -0.48
CA LEU A 257 14.08 -22.16 -0.81
C LEU A 257 12.71 -22.82 -0.64
N ILE A 258 11.90 -22.32 0.30
CA ILE A 258 10.63 -22.97 0.68
C ILE A 258 9.43 -22.09 0.34
N ASN A 259 9.49 -20.79 0.66
CA ASN A 259 8.36 -19.89 0.48
C ASN A 259 8.26 -19.28 -0.93
N THR A 260 9.21 -19.61 -1.81
CA THR A 260 9.22 -19.17 -3.21
C THR A 260 8.61 -20.25 -4.09
N ARG A 261 7.54 -19.89 -4.80
CA ARG A 261 6.75 -20.80 -5.64
C ARG A 261 6.61 -20.24 -7.05
N MET A 262 6.65 -21.12 -8.04
CA MET A 262 6.38 -20.75 -9.43
C MET A 262 4.91 -20.98 -9.75
N ALA A 263 4.27 -20.00 -10.38
CA ALA A 263 3.01 -20.21 -11.09
C ALA A 263 3.32 -20.35 -12.60
N PRO A 264 2.95 -21.49 -13.24
CA PRO A 264 3.31 -21.76 -14.63
C PRO A 264 2.59 -20.86 -15.63
N SER A 265 1.35 -20.45 -15.30
CA SER A 265 0.51 -19.59 -16.14
C SER A 265 -0.19 -18.55 -15.27
N ALA A 266 0.22 -17.29 -15.43
CA ALA A 266 -0.46 -16.12 -14.91
C ALA A 266 -0.94 -15.25 -16.08
N ARG A 267 -2.21 -14.86 -16.05
CA ARG A 267 -2.84 -13.98 -17.02
C ARG A 267 -2.54 -12.53 -16.64
N PHE A 268 -1.93 -11.78 -17.55
CA PHE A 268 -1.66 -10.36 -17.41
C PHE A 268 -2.64 -9.59 -18.29
N VAL A 269 -3.29 -8.58 -17.74
CA VAL A 269 -4.22 -7.69 -18.46
C VAL A 269 -3.82 -6.26 -18.19
N ARG A 270 -3.59 -5.49 -19.26
CA ARG A 270 -3.22 -4.08 -19.17
C ARG A 270 -4.48 -3.21 -19.03
N LEU A 271 -4.40 -2.25 -18.10
CA LEU A 271 -5.35 -1.16 -17.87
C LEU A 271 -4.66 0.16 -18.23
N GLU A 272 -5.37 1.30 -18.20
CA GLU A 272 -4.78 2.61 -18.54
C GLU A 272 -3.56 2.94 -17.67
N SER A 273 -3.65 2.72 -16.36
CA SER A 273 -2.57 3.04 -15.41
C SER A 273 -2.07 1.87 -14.56
N ALA A 274 -2.53 0.66 -14.84
CA ALA A 274 -2.16 -0.53 -14.07
C ALA A 274 -2.09 -1.80 -14.94
N VAL A 275 -1.53 -2.87 -14.37
CA VAL A 275 -1.60 -4.22 -14.92
C VAL A 275 -2.27 -5.11 -13.87
N MET A 276 -3.35 -5.77 -14.27
CA MET A 276 -3.98 -6.81 -13.48
C MET A 276 -3.31 -8.15 -13.76
N ILE A 277 -2.97 -8.88 -12.71
CA ILE A 277 -2.42 -10.23 -12.79
C ILE A 277 -3.37 -11.18 -12.08
N ARG A 278 -3.76 -12.25 -12.77
CA ARG A 278 -4.57 -13.34 -12.22
C ARG A 278 -3.85 -14.66 -12.42
N LEU A 279 -3.68 -15.44 -11.36
CA LEU A 279 -2.99 -16.73 -11.45
C LEU A 279 -3.63 -17.77 -10.54
N LYS A 280 -3.56 -19.02 -10.96
CA LYS A 280 -3.94 -20.15 -10.10
C LYS A 280 -2.91 -20.30 -8.99
N LYS A 281 -3.37 -20.38 -7.75
CA LYS A 281 -2.55 -20.56 -6.55
C LYS A 281 -1.62 -21.78 -6.74
N PRO A 282 -0.30 -21.62 -6.60
CA PRO A 282 0.62 -22.76 -6.58
C PRO A 282 0.29 -23.71 -5.42
N LYS A 283 0.67 -24.99 -5.54
CA LYS A 283 0.44 -25.97 -4.47
C LYS A 283 1.05 -25.49 -3.14
N GLY A 284 0.26 -25.53 -2.07
CA GLY A 284 0.65 -25.10 -0.72
C GLY A 284 0.65 -23.58 -0.51
N PHE A 285 0.28 -22.78 -1.52
CA PHE A 285 0.07 -21.34 -1.36
C PHE A 285 -1.35 -21.08 -0.88
N GLU A 286 -1.50 -20.40 0.25
CA GLU A 286 -2.79 -19.94 0.75
C GLU A 286 -2.71 -18.52 1.27
N LEU A 287 -3.64 -17.67 0.82
CA LEU A 287 -3.80 -16.32 1.33
C LEU A 287 -4.75 -16.37 2.54
N LYS A 288 -4.18 -16.28 3.74
CA LYS A 288 -4.92 -16.31 5.01
C LYS A 288 -5.45 -14.92 5.39
N GLY A 289 -6.53 -14.89 6.17
CA GLY A 289 -7.08 -13.66 6.76
C GLY A 289 -7.50 -12.58 5.75
N ALA A 290 -7.46 -11.33 6.20
CA ALA A 290 -7.86 -10.11 5.49
C ALA A 290 -6.97 -9.72 4.30
N GLY A 291 -6.09 -10.62 3.86
CA GLY A 291 -5.20 -10.43 2.72
C GLY A 291 -3.73 -10.53 3.08
N GLY A 292 -2.91 -9.89 2.28
CA GLY A 292 -1.47 -9.92 2.44
C GLY A 292 -0.79 -9.36 1.21
N TYR A 293 0.54 -9.36 1.22
CA TYR A 293 1.33 -9.01 0.05
C TYR A 293 2.29 -10.15 -0.30
N CYS A 294 2.63 -10.25 -1.57
CA CYS A 294 3.63 -11.19 -2.07
C CYS A 294 4.71 -10.42 -2.81
N TYR A 295 5.94 -10.91 -2.74
CA TYR A 295 6.99 -10.50 -3.66
C TYR A 295 6.81 -11.26 -4.98
N LEU A 296 6.70 -10.51 -6.06
CA LEU A 296 6.60 -11.04 -7.41
C LEU A 296 7.92 -10.85 -8.14
N CYS A 297 8.33 -11.89 -8.88
CA CYS A 297 9.38 -11.80 -9.87
C CYS A 297 8.82 -12.24 -11.23
N VAL A 298 8.89 -11.32 -12.20
CA VAL A 298 8.40 -11.53 -13.57
C VAL A 298 9.63 -11.72 -14.48
N PRO A 299 10.05 -12.97 -14.74
CA PRO A 299 11.39 -13.27 -15.27
C PRO A 299 11.62 -12.82 -16.72
N TRP A 300 10.55 -12.54 -17.46
CA TRP A 300 10.61 -12.00 -18.82
C TRP A 300 10.73 -10.47 -18.86
N ILE A 301 10.48 -9.78 -17.75
CA ILE A 301 10.84 -8.37 -17.55
C ILE A 301 12.27 -8.25 -17.03
N THR A 302 12.52 -8.90 -15.88
CA THR A 302 13.82 -8.96 -15.20
C THR A 302 13.89 -10.19 -14.29
N LYS A 303 14.99 -10.95 -14.32
CA LYS A 303 15.16 -12.20 -13.52
C LYS A 303 15.60 -11.96 -12.06
N LEU A 304 16.11 -10.78 -11.74
CA LEU A 304 16.75 -10.47 -10.45
C LEU A 304 15.88 -9.62 -9.52
N GLU A 305 14.85 -8.98 -10.06
CA GLU A 305 14.04 -8.02 -9.31
C GLU A 305 12.81 -8.67 -8.72
N TRP A 306 12.62 -8.40 -7.42
CA TRP A 306 11.49 -8.84 -6.62
C TRP A 306 10.78 -7.62 -6.03
N HIS A 307 9.50 -7.49 -6.33
CA HIS A 307 8.67 -6.35 -5.95
C HIS A 307 7.45 -6.80 -5.18
N ALA A 308 7.13 -6.12 -4.08
CA ALA A 308 6.00 -6.51 -3.25
C ALA A 308 4.71 -5.81 -3.70
N PHE A 309 3.65 -6.59 -3.80
CA PHE A 309 2.31 -6.16 -4.20
C PHE A 309 1.25 -6.84 -3.35
N SER A 310 0.16 -6.13 -3.07
CA SER A 310 -1.01 -6.68 -2.40
C SER A 310 -1.62 -7.81 -3.22
N ALA A 311 -1.89 -8.92 -2.54
CA ALA A 311 -2.65 -10.04 -3.06
C ALA A 311 -4.10 -9.92 -2.57
N PHE A 312 -5.04 -10.31 -3.42
CA PHE A 312 -6.43 -10.49 -3.04
C PHE A 312 -6.99 -11.75 -3.70
N LYS A 313 -8.02 -12.33 -3.10
CA LYS A 313 -8.68 -13.53 -3.62
C LYS A 313 -9.54 -13.15 -4.83
N ASP A 314 -9.55 -14.00 -5.84
CA ASP A 314 -10.49 -13.88 -6.96
C ASP A 314 -11.93 -13.99 -6.43
N PRO A 315 -12.89 -13.18 -6.91
CA PRO A 315 -14.24 -13.15 -6.38
C PRO A 315 -15.04 -14.43 -6.67
N HIS A 316 -14.76 -15.10 -7.78
CA HIS A 316 -15.54 -16.24 -8.26
C HIS A 316 -14.87 -17.59 -7.98
N ASN A 317 -13.55 -17.62 -7.82
CA ASN A 317 -12.81 -18.86 -7.64
C ASN A 317 -11.64 -18.73 -6.65
N ASP A 318 -11.80 -19.33 -5.48
CA ASP A 318 -10.79 -19.29 -4.42
C ASP A 318 -9.47 -20.00 -4.76
N ASP A 319 -9.39 -20.79 -5.84
CA ASP A 319 -8.13 -21.33 -6.35
C ASP A 319 -7.24 -20.28 -7.01
N TYR A 320 -7.74 -19.05 -7.22
CA TYR A 320 -7.02 -17.97 -7.89
C TYR A 320 -6.66 -16.85 -6.92
N VAL A 321 -5.51 -16.24 -7.20
CA VAL A 321 -5.03 -15.03 -6.51
C VAL A 321 -4.76 -13.94 -7.55
N CYS A 322 -5.06 -12.72 -7.16
CA CYS A 322 -5.01 -11.55 -8.01
C CYS A 322 -4.09 -10.48 -7.46
N PHE A 323 -3.50 -9.69 -8.37
CA PHE A 323 -2.63 -8.55 -8.06
C PHE A 323 -2.96 -7.38 -8.99
N CYS A 324 -2.99 -6.16 -8.47
CA CYS A 324 -3.15 -4.95 -9.27
C CYS A 324 -1.90 -4.07 -9.14
N ILE A 325 -1.16 -3.91 -10.23
CA ILE A 325 0.16 -3.23 -10.24
C ILE A 325 0.06 -1.92 -10.99
N ALA A 326 0.18 -0.78 -10.30
CA ALA A 326 0.20 0.54 -10.93
C ALA A 326 1.53 0.83 -11.65
N LYS A 327 1.48 1.62 -12.73
CA LYS A 327 2.64 2.11 -13.48
C LYS A 327 3.43 3.22 -12.75
N ALA A 328 3.98 2.92 -11.58
CA ALA A 328 4.58 3.93 -10.68
C ALA A 328 6.12 4.09 -10.80
N GLY A 329 6.86 3.01 -11.02
CA GLY A 329 8.33 2.98 -11.11
C GLY A 329 8.84 2.43 -12.45
N GLY A 330 10.16 2.32 -12.57
CA GLY A 330 10.82 1.84 -13.80
C GLY A 330 10.41 0.41 -14.16
N TRP A 331 10.48 -0.52 -13.21
CA TRP A 331 10.08 -1.91 -13.42
C TRP A 331 8.59 -2.06 -13.76
N THR A 332 7.70 -1.39 -13.00
CA THR A 332 6.25 -1.47 -13.24
C THR A 332 5.83 -0.82 -14.56
N ARG A 333 6.55 0.23 -14.99
CA ARG A 333 6.31 0.87 -16.29
C ARG A 333 6.73 -0.06 -17.43
N LYS A 334 7.89 -0.69 -17.31
CA LYS A 334 8.33 -1.70 -18.28
C LYS A 334 7.35 -2.87 -18.34
N LEU A 335 6.84 -3.35 -17.20
CA LEU A 335 5.79 -4.36 -17.17
C LEU A 335 4.53 -3.91 -17.90
N HIS A 336 4.07 -2.67 -17.66
CA HIS A 336 2.90 -2.10 -18.32
C HIS A 336 3.09 -1.96 -19.83
N GLU A 337 4.26 -1.49 -20.26
CA GLU A 337 4.58 -1.28 -21.68
C GLU A 337 4.66 -2.61 -22.45
N GLU A 338 5.23 -3.66 -21.86
CA GLU A 338 5.42 -4.96 -22.54
C GLU A 338 4.13 -5.81 -22.62
N VAL A 339 3.11 -5.51 -21.81
CA VAL A 339 1.79 -6.15 -21.91
C VAL A 339 0.96 -5.41 -22.96
N HIS A 340 1.22 -5.70 -24.24
CA HIS A 340 0.47 -5.11 -25.36
C HIS A 340 -0.91 -5.75 -25.58
N GLU A 341 -1.12 -6.94 -25.04
CA GLU A 341 -2.38 -7.68 -25.09
C GLU A 341 -2.46 -8.62 -23.87
N PRO A 342 -3.63 -9.20 -23.59
CA PRO A 342 -3.75 -10.22 -22.57
C PRO A 342 -2.82 -11.41 -22.85
N ILE A 343 -1.84 -11.64 -21.97
CA ILE A 343 -0.84 -12.70 -22.15
C ILE A 343 -0.80 -13.64 -20.95
N ASP A 344 -0.50 -14.91 -21.22
CA ASP A 344 -0.26 -15.92 -20.20
C ASP A 344 1.24 -16.24 -20.13
N ARG A 345 1.84 -15.99 -18.96
CA ARG A 345 3.28 -16.17 -18.73
C ARG A 345 3.55 -16.69 -17.32
N ARG A 346 4.67 -17.38 -17.14
CA ARG A 346 5.13 -17.81 -15.82
C ARG A 346 5.53 -16.61 -14.95
N ILE A 347 5.29 -16.74 -13.65
CA ILE A 347 5.66 -15.76 -12.63
C ILE A 347 6.13 -16.49 -11.37
N TRP A 348 7.05 -15.88 -10.63
CA TRP A 348 7.46 -16.36 -9.31
C TRP A 348 6.82 -15.53 -8.21
N LEU A 349 6.36 -16.20 -7.17
CA LEU A 349 5.77 -15.62 -5.98
C LEU A 349 6.59 -16.01 -4.77
N ASN A 350 6.82 -15.07 -3.87
CA ASN A 350 7.41 -15.30 -2.57
C ASN A 350 6.48 -14.70 -1.49
N GLY A 351 6.03 -15.53 -0.56
CA GLY A 351 4.98 -15.21 0.40
C GLY A 351 3.83 -16.24 0.40
N PRO A 352 2.67 -15.91 0.99
CA PRO A 352 2.24 -14.55 1.34
C PRO A 352 2.81 -14.04 2.67
N TYR A 353 2.86 -12.72 2.79
CA TYR A 353 3.20 -12.00 4.03
C TYR A 353 1.99 -11.20 4.49
N PRO A 354 1.83 -11.03 5.81
CA PRO A 354 0.66 -10.38 6.37
C PRO A 354 0.63 -8.89 6.06
N SER A 355 -0.58 -8.38 5.84
CA SER A 355 -0.83 -6.95 5.64
C SER A 355 -1.13 -6.26 6.98
N PRO A 356 -0.77 -4.96 7.15
CA PRO A 356 -1.31 -4.11 8.21
C PRO A 356 -2.84 -4.18 8.35
N PHE A 357 -3.59 -4.48 7.28
CA PHE A 357 -5.04 -4.62 7.31
C PHE A 357 -5.51 -5.85 8.10
N GLU A 358 -4.63 -6.83 8.37
CA GLU A 358 -4.96 -7.93 9.30
C GLU A 358 -5.16 -7.45 10.74
N THR A 359 -4.65 -6.28 11.12
CA THR A 359 -4.95 -5.73 12.44
C THR A 359 -6.41 -5.30 12.58
N ALA A 360 -7.17 -5.16 11.48
CA ALA A 360 -8.57 -4.75 11.50
C ALA A 360 -9.53 -5.76 12.15
N LEU A 361 -9.04 -6.90 12.65
CA LEU A 361 -9.83 -7.94 13.32
C LEU A 361 -10.46 -7.48 14.66
N ASP A 362 -9.90 -6.46 15.32
CA ASP A 362 -10.31 -6.10 16.69
C ASP A 362 -11.54 -5.18 16.78
N THR A 363 -12.16 -4.79 15.66
CA THR A 363 -13.26 -3.80 15.64
C THR A 363 -14.44 -4.26 14.80
N ASP A 364 -15.66 -3.90 15.23
CA ASP A 364 -16.92 -4.35 14.62
C ASP A 364 -17.28 -3.58 13.34
N ASN A 365 -16.96 -2.28 13.32
CA ASN A 365 -17.25 -1.38 12.20
C ASN A 365 -15.97 -0.78 11.63
N ILE A 366 -15.76 -0.93 10.33
CA ILE A 366 -14.53 -0.53 9.66
C ILE A 366 -14.88 0.43 8.52
N ILE A 367 -14.19 1.56 8.45
CA ILE A 367 -14.23 2.46 7.30
C ILE A 367 -12.90 2.34 6.57
N SER A 368 -12.93 1.67 5.43
CA SER A 368 -11.78 1.47 4.55
C SER A 368 -11.76 2.52 3.46
N VAL A 369 -10.73 3.36 3.49
CA VAL A 369 -10.49 4.41 2.50
C VAL A 369 -9.40 3.93 1.53
N ALA A 370 -9.67 4.01 0.23
CA ALA A 370 -8.74 3.56 -0.80
C ALA A 370 -8.48 4.66 -1.85
N SER A 371 -7.27 4.72 -2.40
CA SER A 371 -6.95 5.58 -3.55
C SER A 371 -6.32 4.79 -4.70
N GLY A 372 -6.91 4.88 -5.90
CA GLY A 372 -6.44 4.16 -7.09
C GLY A 372 -6.32 2.65 -6.84
N ILE A 373 -5.15 2.06 -7.13
CA ILE A 373 -4.88 0.63 -6.87
C ILE A 373 -4.88 0.24 -5.39
N GLY A 374 -4.88 1.22 -4.47
CA GLY A 374 -5.01 0.97 -3.03
C GLY A 374 -6.35 0.35 -2.62
N ILE A 375 -7.26 0.14 -3.57
CA ILE A 375 -8.45 -0.68 -3.37
C ILE A 375 -8.12 -2.15 -3.06
N THR A 376 -6.94 -2.63 -3.47
CA THR A 376 -6.58 -4.05 -3.42
C THR A 376 -6.60 -4.65 -2.01
N PRO A 377 -5.97 -4.05 -0.98
CA PRO A 377 -6.07 -4.56 0.39
C PRO A 377 -7.49 -4.46 0.96
N ALA A 378 -8.23 -3.40 0.60
CA ALA A 378 -9.61 -3.21 1.04
C ALA A 378 -10.51 -4.35 0.53
N LEU A 379 -10.39 -4.73 -0.75
CA LEU A 379 -11.13 -5.86 -1.32
C LEU A 379 -10.80 -7.18 -0.63
N SER A 380 -9.52 -7.39 -0.29
CA SER A 380 -9.11 -8.61 0.41
C SER A 380 -9.66 -8.65 1.85
N ALA A 381 -9.74 -7.50 2.51
CA ALA A 381 -10.31 -7.39 3.84
C ALA A 381 -11.84 -7.58 3.80
N ILE A 382 -12.54 -6.93 2.87
CA ILE A 382 -14.00 -7.09 2.68
C ILE A 382 -14.34 -8.56 2.49
N LYS A 383 -13.70 -9.23 1.52
CA LYS A 383 -13.97 -10.65 1.25
C LYS A 383 -13.65 -11.58 2.42
N SER A 384 -12.78 -11.19 3.36
CA SER A 384 -12.45 -12.03 4.52
C SER A 384 -13.28 -11.70 5.77
N LEU A 385 -13.86 -10.50 5.85
CA LEU A 385 -14.43 -9.97 7.10
C LEU A 385 -15.91 -9.63 6.99
N ALA A 386 -16.46 -9.46 5.78
CA ALA A 386 -17.86 -9.06 5.57
C ALA A 386 -18.87 -9.98 6.29
N ASP A 387 -18.60 -11.29 6.39
CA ASP A 387 -19.46 -12.25 7.10
C ASP A 387 -19.55 -11.99 8.62
N HIS A 388 -18.64 -11.20 9.18
CA HIS A 388 -18.47 -11.02 10.62
C HIS A 388 -18.43 -9.56 11.06
N ARG A 389 -18.24 -8.63 10.13
CA ARG A 389 -17.92 -7.22 10.38
C ARG A 389 -18.47 -6.36 9.27
N LYS A 390 -18.93 -5.17 9.62
CA LYS A 390 -19.43 -4.19 8.65
C LYS A 390 -18.29 -3.35 8.10
N MET A 391 -18.01 -3.45 6.81
CA MET A 391 -16.93 -2.76 6.12
C MET A 391 -17.45 -1.72 5.11
N HIS A 392 -17.45 -0.47 5.53
CA HIS A 392 -17.72 0.66 4.65
C HIS A 392 -16.52 0.94 3.76
N LEU A 393 -16.75 1.18 2.47
CA LEU A 393 -15.71 1.46 1.49
C LEU A 393 -15.85 2.88 0.93
N ILE A 394 -14.78 3.67 1.05
CA ILE A 394 -14.64 4.97 0.37
C ILE A 394 -13.50 4.85 -0.64
N TRP A 395 -13.81 4.80 -1.94
CA TRP A 395 -12.80 4.62 -2.97
C TRP A 395 -12.65 5.85 -3.88
N MET A 396 -11.50 6.50 -3.82
CA MET A 396 -11.14 7.60 -4.71
C MET A 396 -10.34 7.08 -5.91
N VAL A 397 -10.87 7.24 -7.11
CA VAL A 397 -10.25 6.69 -8.33
C VAL A 397 -10.26 7.70 -9.46
N ARG A 398 -9.18 7.70 -10.26
CA ARG A 398 -9.04 8.56 -11.46
C ARG A 398 -9.03 7.74 -12.74
N ASP A 399 -8.47 6.54 -12.68
CA ASP A 399 -8.40 5.61 -13.79
C ASP A 399 -9.77 4.95 -13.97
N ALA A 400 -10.44 5.25 -15.07
CA ALA A 400 -11.75 4.69 -15.36
C ALA A 400 -11.64 3.20 -15.73
N SER A 401 -10.56 2.77 -16.40
CA SER A 401 -10.38 1.37 -16.77
C SER A 401 -10.20 0.48 -15.56
N LEU A 402 -9.54 1.00 -14.50
CA LEU A 402 -9.43 0.32 -13.22
C LEU A 402 -10.79 0.16 -12.54
N LEU A 403 -11.59 1.22 -12.51
CA LEU A 403 -12.92 1.20 -11.89
C LEU A 403 -13.85 0.21 -12.61
N GLU A 404 -13.96 0.34 -13.92
CA GLU A 404 -14.77 -0.56 -14.77
C GLU A 404 -14.33 -2.01 -14.62
N PHE A 405 -13.01 -2.25 -14.75
CA PHE A 405 -12.47 -3.61 -14.66
C PHE A 405 -12.79 -4.27 -13.32
N MET A 406 -12.70 -3.55 -12.19
CA MET A 406 -12.98 -4.15 -10.88
C MET A 406 -14.45 -4.60 -10.77
N PHE A 407 -15.40 -3.80 -11.22
CA PHE A 407 -16.82 -4.18 -11.19
C PHE A 407 -17.18 -5.26 -12.22
N ASP A 408 -16.62 -5.17 -13.43
CA ASP A 408 -16.80 -6.19 -14.46
C ASP A 408 -16.19 -7.53 -14.05
N PHE A 409 -15.06 -7.50 -13.31
CA PHE A 409 -14.43 -8.66 -12.70
C PHE A 409 -15.26 -9.25 -11.56
N GLY A 410 -16.28 -8.53 -11.07
CA GLY A 410 -17.22 -9.00 -10.06
C GLY A 410 -16.69 -8.91 -8.64
N ILE A 411 -16.00 -7.82 -8.28
CA ILE A 411 -15.54 -7.63 -6.90
C ILE A 411 -16.68 -7.80 -5.89
N VAL A 412 -16.36 -8.44 -4.76
CA VAL A 412 -17.29 -8.59 -3.64
C VAL A 412 -17.26 -7.30 -2.84
N VAL A 413 -18.44 -6.72 -2.62
CA VAL A 413 -18.69 -5.63 -1.68
C VAL A 413 -19.46 -6.20 -0.50
N ASP A 414 -19.42 -5.50 0.63
CA ASP A 414 -20.22 -5.86 1.81
C ASP A 414 -21.66 -5.38 1.58
N ASP A 415 -22.59 -6.32 1.44
CA ASP A 415 -24.00 -6.05 1.14
C ASP A 415 -24.65 -5.19 2.23
N ASP A 416 -24.19 -5.24 3.48
CA ASP A 416 -24.75 -4.47 4.59
C ASP A 416 -24.02 -3.14 4.82
N ALA A 417 -23.08 -2.75 3.94
CA ALA A 417 -22.27 -1.55 4.10
C ALA A 417 -22.27 -0.62 2.88
N TYR A 418 -22.08 0.68 3.15
CA TYR A 418 -21.93 1.70 2.11
C TYR A 418 -20.64 1.52 1.30
N THR A 419 -20.77 1.41 -0.03
CA THR A 419 -19.65 1.50 -0.97
C THR A 419 -19.75 2.78 -1.80
N LEU A 420 -18.92 3.77 -1.45
CA LEU A 420 -18.95 5.11 -2.02
C LEU A 420 -17.69 5.35 -2.87
N ILE A 421 -17.89 5.64 -4.15
CA ILE A 421 -16.81 5.80 -5.13
C ILE A 421 -16.77 7.24 -5.59
N PHE A 422 -15.59 7.85 -5.52
CA PHE A 422 -15.34 9.22 -5.93
C PHE A 422 -14.44 9.22 -7.16
N TYR A 423 -15.07 9.38 -8.33
CA TYR A 423 -14.40 9.40 -9.62
C TYR A 423 -13.90 10.81 -9.96
N THR A 424 -12.59 10.93 -10.16
CA THR A 424 -11.90 12.20 -10.46
C THR A 424 -11.31 12.25 -11.87
N GLY A 425 -11.55 11.22 -12.68
CA GLY A 425 -11.06 11.15 -14.04
C GLY A 425 -11.92 11.95 -15.02
N LYS A 426 -11.42 12.07 -16.25
CA LYS A 426 -12.08 12.81 -17.34
C LYS A 426 -12.84 11.91 -18.30
N ARG A 427 -12.54 10.60 -18.32
CA ARG A 427 -13.16 9.64 -19.22
C ARG A 427 -14.55 9.30 -18.67
N GLU A 428 -15.56 9.27 -19.52
CA GLU A 428 -16.87 8.78 -19.10
C GLU A 428 -16.78 7.28 -18.78
N LEU A 429 -17.49 6.86 -17.74
CA LEU A 429 -17.48 5.48 -17.26
C LEU A 429 -18.39 4.61 -18.12
N VAL A 430 -17.94 3.39 -18.39
CA VAL A 430 -18.67 2.39 -19.14
C VAL A 430 -18.61 1.06 -18.38
N PHE A 431 -19.64 0.78 -17.59
CA PHE A 431 -19.79 -0.50 -16.91
C PHE A 431 -20.46 -1.52 -17.82
N GLN A 432 -20.03 -2.78 -17.77
CA GLN A 432 -20.69 -3.86 -18.51
C GLN A 432 -21.78 -4.55 -17.71
N ARG A 433 -21.67 -4.48 -16.39
CA ARG A 433 -22.66 -4.99 -15.44
C ARG A 433 -23.29 -3.82 -14.70
N PRO A 434 -24.59 -3.91 -14.36
CA PRO A 434 -25.18 -2.94 -13.45
C PRO A 434 -24.43 -2.97 -12.12
N LEU A 435 -24.25 -1.79 -11.53
CA LEU A 435 -23.64 -1.68 -10.21
C LEU A 435 -24.55 -2.32 -9.16
N PRO A 436 -23.99 -2.93 -8.10
CA PRO A 436 -24.75 -3.33 -6.93
C PRO A 436 -25.49 -2.14 -6.31
N TYR A 437 -26.62 -2.40 -5.66
CA TYR A 437 -27.51 -1.38 -5.08
C TYR A 437 -26.88 -0.55 -3.94
N ASN A 438 -25.88 -1.11 -3.25
CA ASN A 438 -25.08 -0.45 -2.22
C ASN A 438 -23.88 0.34 -2.76
N VAL A 439 -23.72 0.43 -4.09
CA VAL A 439 -22.59 1.09 -4.74
C VAL A 439 -23.03 2.39 -5.40
N TRP A 440 -22.36 3.48 -5.02
CA TRP A 440 -22.67 4.82 -5.50
C TRP A 440 -21.42 5.50 -6.07
N VAL A 441 -21.52 6.04 -7.29
CA VAL A 441 -20.40 6.71 -7.97
C VAL A 441 -20.67 8.21 -8.08
N PHE A 442 -19.85 9.00 -7.40
CA PHE A 442 -19.89 10.46 -7.37
C PHE A 442 -18.73 11.05 -8.17
N LYS A 443 -18.96 12.23 -8.75
CA LYS A 443 -17.90 13.02 -9.37
C LYS A 443 -17.18 13.90 -8.36
N GLY A 444 -15.86 13.99 -8.47
CA GLY A 444 -15.04 14.88 -7.66
C GLY A 444 -14.38 14.19 -6.48
N ARG A 445 -14.05 14.97 -5.43
CA ARG A 445 -13.35 14.46 -4.24
C ARG A 445 -14.25 14.60 -3.01
N PRO A 446 -14.22 13.63 -2.09
CA PRO A 446 -14.98 13.72 -0.85
C PRO A 446 -14.37 14.72 0.13
N ASP A 447 -15.21 15.35 0.95
CA ASP A 447 -14.78 15.84 2.24
C ASP A 447 -14.79 14.66 3.22
N LEU A 448 -13.61 14.12 3.50
CA LEU A 448 -13.45 12.93 4.32
C LEU A 448 -13.88 13.16 5.78
N ASP A 449 -13.85 14.40 6.27
CA ASP A 449 -14.22 14.70 7.66
C ASP A 449 -15.74 14.59 7.84
N ASP A 450 -16.51 15.31 7.02
CA ASP A 450 -17.96 15.21 7.07
C ASP A 450 -18.48 13.82 6.64
N LEU A 451 -17.86 13.21 5.63
CA LEU A 451 -18.31 11.92 5.12
C LEU A 451 -18.14 10.79 6.14
N VAL A 452 -17.00 10.73 6.83
CA VAL A 452 -16.76 9.72 7.88
C VAL A 452 -17.76 9.88 9.01
N VAL A 453 -18.00 11.11 9.47
CA VAL A 453 -19.00 11.39 10.52
C VAL A 453 -20.41 11.02 10.06
N SER A 454 -20.74 11.30 8.80
CA SER A 454 -22.04 10.98 8.21
C SER A 454 -22.27 9.47 8.14
N ILE A 455 -21.27 8.68 7.70
CA ILE A 455 -21.33 7.21 7.68
C ILE A 455 -21.54 6.65 9.08
N ILE A 456 -20.79 7.14 10.06
CA ILE A 456 -20.92 6.69 11.46
C ILE A 456 -22.31 7.02 12.00
N THR A 457 -22.81 8.22 11.69
CA THR A 457 -24.13 8.67 12.16
C THR A 457 -25.23 7.82 11.53
N ALA A 458 -25.23 7.66 10.20
CA ALA A 458 -26.22 6.87 9.46
C ALA A 458 -26.22 5.39 9.89
N THR A 459 -25.04 4.80 10.07
CA THR A 459 -24.91 3.40 10.50
C THR A 459 -25.45 3.19 11.92
N LYS A 460 -25.31 4.19 12.81
CA LYS A 460 -25.80 4.12 14.19
C LYS A 460 -27.30 4.37 14.29
N SER A 461 -27.80 5.38 13.58
CA SER A 461 -29.20 5.77 13.67
C SER A 461 -30.13 4.90 12.83
N GLY A 462 -29.58 4.05 11.94
CA GLY A 462 -30.36 3.33 10.93
C GLY A 462 -31.04 4.29 9.94
N GLN A 463 -30.64 5.57 9.92
CA GLN A 463 -31.18 6.58 9.03
C GLN A 463 -30.41 6.62 7.71
N GLU A 464 -31.03 7.25 6.72
CA GLU A 464 -30.43 7.46 5.41
C GLU A 464 -29.13 8.27 5.51
N LEU A 465 -28.13 7.86 4.73
CA LEU A 465 -26.89 8.61 4.58
C LEU A 465 -27.18 9.88 3.77
N ASP A 466 -27.01 11.02 4.43
CA ASP A 466 -27.16 12.34 3.83
C ASP A 466 -25.98 12.63 2.89
N MET A 467 -26.27 12.68 1.59
CA MET A 467 -25.30 12.95 0.52
C MET A 467 -25.64 14.24 -0.24
N SER A 468 -26.36 15.17 0.38
CA SER A 468 -26.81 16.41 -0.28
C SER A 468 -25.69 17.25 -0.88
N ASP A 469 -24.50 17.19 -0.29
CA ASP A 469 -23.32 17.96 -0.71
C ASP A 469 -22.64 17.36 -1.96
N TYR A 470 -23.07 16.17 -2.40
CA TYR A 470 -22.50 15.43 -3.52
C TYR A 470 -23.49 15.37 -4.70
N GLU A 471 -23.75 16.54 -5.30
CA GLU A 471 -24.83 16.76 -6.29
C GLU A 471 -24.64 16.09 -7.67
N GLU A 472 -23.46 15.56 -8.02
CA GLU A 472 -23.19 14.93 -9.33
C GLU A 472 -22.95 13.42 -9.18
N ILE A 473 -24.04 12.66 -9.03
CA ILE A 473 -24.04 11.21 -9.18
C ILE A 473 -23.80 10.88 -10.65
N ILE A 474 -22.73 10.15 -10.92
CA ILE A 474 -22.38 9.69 -12.26
C ILE A 474 -23.17 8.43 -12.59
N GLU A 475 -23.18 7.48 -11.65
CA GLU A 475 -23.79 6.16 -11.81
C GLU A 475 -24.30 5.66 -10.45
N HIS A 476 -25.47 5.02 -10.44
CA HIS A 476 -26.03 4.28 -9.31
C HIS A 476 -26.85 3.10 -9.87
N HIS A 477 -27.21 2.14 -9.02
CA HIS A 477 -28.11 1.05 -9.44
C HIS A 477 -29.45 1.65 -9.92
N VAL A 478 -29.74 1.48 -11.21
CA VAL A 478 -31.04 1.80 -11.80
C VAL A 478 -31.80 0.49 -11.92
N ASP A 479 -32.86 0.37 -11.13
CA ASP A 479 -33.74 -0.81 -11.12
C ASP A 479 -34.54 -0.81 -12.44
N HIS A 480 -34.02 -1.50 -13.46
CA HIS A 480 -34.62 -1.55 -14.80
C HIS A 480 -36.01 -2.23 -14.82
N ASP A 481 -36.41 -2.88 -13.72
CA ASP A 481 -37.71 -3.58 -13.61
C ASP A 481 -38.87 -2.65 -13.17
N LEU A 482 -38.60 -1.45 -12.65
CA LEU A 482 -39.64 -0.52 -12.16
C LEU A 482 -40.09 0.54 -13.16
N GLU A 483 -39.33 0.79 -14.22
CA GLU A 483 -39.81 1.53 -15.38
C GLU A 483 -40.11 0.50 -16.47
N GLY A 484 -41.39 0.28 -16.79
CA GLY A 484 -41.84 -0.61 -17.88
C GLY A 484 -41.35 -0.24 -19.29
N ALA A 485 -40.27 0.51 -19.41
CA ALA A 485 -39.45 0.64 -20.59
C ALA A 485 -38.44 -0.50 -20.61
N THR A 486 -38.72 -1.54 -21.40
CA THR A 486 -37.64 -2.37 -21.96
C THR A 486 -36.57 -1.41 -22.49
N PRO A 487 -35.32 -1.45 -21.99
CA PRO A 487 -34.27 -0.62 -22.56
C PRO A 487 -34.25 -0.89 -24.06
N ALA A 488 -34.48 0.14 -24.87
CA ALA A 488 -34.41 0.00 -26.32
C ALA A 488 -33.08 -0.70 -26.63
N PRO A 489 -33.06 -1.77 -27.45
CA PRO A 489 -31.82 -2.48 -27.73
C PRO A 489 -30.82 -1.45 -28.25
N LEU A 490 -29.84 -1.11 -27.40
CA LEU A 490 -28.77 -0.21 -27.77
C LEU A 490 -28.14 -0.79 -29.02
N ASN A 491 -28.11 0.01 -30.09
CA ASN A 491 -27.65 -0.41 -31.41
C ASN A 491 -26.30 -1.12 -31.25
N LEU A 492 -26.11 -2.29 -31.87
CA LEU A 492 -24.87 -3.07 -31.80
C LEU A 492 -23.61 -2.19 -31.93
N GLU A 493 -23.67 -1.30 -32.91
CA GLU A 493 -22.63 -0.34 -33.23
C GLU A 493 -22.25 0.55 -32.03
N HIS A 494 -23.23 0.94 -31.21
CA HIS A 494 -23.04 1.76 -30.02
C HIS A 494 -22.31 1.00 -28.89
N GLU A 495 -22.62 -0.28 -28.70
CA GLU A 495 -21.96 -1.12 -27.70
C GLU A 495 -20.53 -1.49 -28.13
N PHE A 496 -20.33 -1.77 -29.42
CA PHE A 496 -18.99 -1.94 -29.98
C PHE A 496 -18.15 -0.66 -29.85
N PHE A 497 -18.76 0.50 -30.11
CA PHE A 497 -18.16 1.82 -29.99
C PHE A 497 -17.67 2.13 -28.56
N LYS A 498 -18.48 1.81 -27.54
CA LYS A 498 -18.10 1.97 -26.12
C LYS A 498 -16.83 1.19 -25.79
N GLU A 499 -16.76 -0.05 -26.24
CA GLU A 499 -15.59 -0.92 -26.04
C GLU A 499 -14.35 -0.38 -26.78
N VAL A 500 -14.48 0.06 -28.03
CA VAL A 500 -13.38 0.66 -28.78
C VAL A 500 -12.84 1.93 -28.09
N THR A 501 -13.71 2.74 -27.49
CA THR A 501 -13.30 3.92 -26.71
C THR A 501 -12.45 3.53 -25.51
N ARG A 502 -12.87 2.48 -24.79
CA ARG A 502 -12.11 1.92 -23.66
C ARG A 502 -10.75 1.36 -24.10
N LEU A 503 -10.68 0.72 -25.27
CA LEU A 503 -9.43 0.16 -25.77
C LEU A 503 -8.47 1.23 -26.28
N THR A 504 -8.96 2.26 -26.96
CA THR A 504 -8.13 3.35 -27.47
C THR A 504 -7.58 4.26 -26.37
N SER A 505 -8.12 4.22 -25.15
CA SER A 505 -7.49 4.85 -23.98
C SER A 505 -6.34 4.04 -23.38
N THR A 506 -6.33 2.72 -23.61
CA THR A 506 -5.36 1.77 -23.03
C THR A 506 -4.24 1.40 -24.01
N TYR A 507 -4.61 1.20 -25.28
CA TYR A 507 -3.78 0.73 -26.38
C TYR A 507 -3.78 1.74 -27.52
N SER A 508 -2.66 1.86 -28.21
CA SER A 508 -2.57 2.62 -29.45
C SER A 508 -3.26 1.87 -30.60
N ILE A 509 -3.70 2.62 -31.62
CA ILE A 509 -4.27 2.05 -32.85
C ILE A 509 -3.24 1.13 -33.56
N ASP A 510 -1.94 1.45 -33.43
CA ASP A 510 -0.83 0.59 -33.87
C ASP A 510 -0.81 -0.76 -33.17
N GLU A 511 -0.92 -0.77 -31.84
CA GLU A 511 -0.91 -2.00 -31.03
C GLU A 511 -2.12 -2.88 -31.38
N LEU A 512 -3.32 -2.29 -31.46
CA LEU A 512 -4.55 -3.02 -31.80
C LEU A 512 -4.47 -3.64 -33.21
N PHE A 513 -3.95 -2.90 -34.18
CA PHE A 513 -3.75 -3.41 -35.54
C PHE A 513 -2.75 -4.56 -35.57
N ARG A 514 -1.60 -4.42 -34.91
CA ARG A 514 -0.61 -5.50 -34.83
C ARG A 514 -1.16 -6.75 -34.15
N ALA A 515 -1.94 -6.57 -33.08
CA ALA A 515 -2.60 -7.68 -32.39
C ALA A 515 -3.59 -8.41 -33.32
N ALA A 516 -4.38 -7.69 -34.11
CA ALA A 516 -5.31 -8.28 -35.08
C ALA A 516 -4.59 -8.97 -36.26
N VAL A 517 -3.48 -8.39 -36.74
CA VAL A 517 -2.64 -8.98 -37.79
C VAL A 517 -1.97 -10.26 -37.30
N ASN A 518 -1.46 -10.31 -36.07
CA ASN A 518 -0.83 -11.51 -35.51
C ASN A 518 -1.80 -12.70 -35.41
N ARG A 519 -3.10 -12.43 -35.27
CA ARG A 519 -4.18 -13.42 -35.29
C ARG A 519 -4.67 -13.75 -36.71
N SER A 520 -4.29 -12.94 -37.68
CA SER A 520 -4.59 -13.17 -39.09
C SER A 520 -3.53 -14.09 -39.68
N HIS A 521 -3.87 -15.35 -39.91
CA HIS A 521 -2.98 -16.35 -40.51
C HIS A 521 -2.57 -16.06 -41.98
N LEU A 522 -2.74 -14.82 -42.47
CA LEU A 522 -2.57 -14.36 -43.85
C LEU A 522 -1.31 -13.49 -44.09
N GLY A 523 -0.42 -13.35 -43.09
CA GLY A 523 0.82 -12.56 -43.20
C GLY A 523 0.78 -11.20 -42.48
N THR A 524 1.87 -10.43 -42.51
CA THR A 524 2.13 -9.30 -41.58
C THR A 524 1.47 -7.96 -41.89
N ARG A 525 0.52 -7.88 -42.85
CA ARG A 525 0.04 -6.57 -43.38
C ARG A 525 -1.47 -6.38 -43.42
N PHE A 526 -2.26 -7.43 -43.27
CA PHE A 526 -3.71 -7.37 -43.45
C PHE A 526 -4.41 -8.09 -42.30
N ILE A 527 -5.59 -7.59 -41.93
CA ILE A 527 -6.45 -8.21 -40.93
C ILE A 527 -7.51 -9.05 -41.64
N SER A 528 -7.56 -10.33 -41.31
CA SER A 528 -8.64 -11.25 -41.71
C SER A 528 -9.82 -11.16 -40.75
N TYR A 529 -10.98 -11.69 -41.16
CA TYR A 529 -12.13 -11.85 -40.26
C TYR A 529 -11.76 -12.57 -38.96
N GLU A 530 -11.04 -13.69 -39.05
CA GLU A 530 -10.57 -14.45 -37.88
C GLU A 530 -9.63 -13.64 -37.00
N GLY A 531 -8.82 -12.77 -37.60
CA GLY A 531 -7.92 -11.89 -36.84
C GLY A 531 -8.65 -10.79 -36.07
N LEU A 532 -9.66 -10.16 -36.69
CA LEU A 532 -10.52 -9.18 -36.03
C LEU A 532 -11.38 -9.85 -34.95
N LYS A 533 -11.98 -11.01 -35.26
CA LYS A 533 -12.75 -11.82 -34.32
C LYS A 533 -11.92 -12.21 -33.10
N GLY A 534 -10.73 -12.77 -33.31
CA GLY A 534 -9.83 -13.14 -32.21
C GLY A 534 -9.35 -11.94 -31.39
N LEU A 535 -9.13 -10.78 -32.01
CA LEU A 535 -8.82 -9.54 -31.28
C LEU A 535 -9.97 -9.18 -30.35
N ILE A 536 -11.20 -9.21 -30.87
CA ILE A 536 -12.39 -8.85 -30.11
C ILE A 536 -12.62 -9.86 -28.99
N GLU A 537 -12.55 -11.16 -29.26
CA GLU A 537 -12.77 -12.20 -28.23
C GLU A 537 -11.72 -12.20 -27.11
N ASP A 538 -10.47 -11.81 -27.40
CA ASP A 538 -9.39 -11.80 -26.39
C ASP A 538 -9.35 -10.50 -25.56
N ILE A 539 -9.62 -9.36 -26.20
CA ILE A 539 -9.41 -8.03 -25.60
C ILE A 539 -10.73 -7.43 -25.13
N PHE A 540 -11.82 -7.61 -25.88
CA PHE A 540 -13.13 -7.10 -25.46
C PHE A 540 -13.67 -8.01 -24.37
N VAL A 541 -14.16 -7.41 -23.30
CA VAL A 541 -14.70 -8.18 -22.18
C VAL A 541 -16.13 -8.62 -22.52
N ARG A 542 -16.85 -7.85 -23.36
CA ARG A 542 -18.15 -8.23 -23.90
C ARG A 542 -17.98 -9.12 -25.14
N LYS A 543 -18.68 -10.24 -25.17
CA LYS A 543 -18.73 -11.13 -26.34
C LYS A 543 -19.80 -10.65 -27.32
N PHE A 544 -19.42 -10.57 -28.59
CA PHE A 544 -20.31 -10.28 -29.70
C PHE A 544 -20.67 -11.59 -30.41
N SER A 545 -21.87 -11.68 -30.97
CA SER A 545 -22.25 -12.83 -31.80
C SER A 545 -21.52 -12.81 -33.15
N ASP A 546 -21.42 -13.96 -33.81
CA ASP A 546 -20.69 -14.09 -35.10
C ASP A 546 -21.28 -13.15 -36.17
N ASP A 547 -22.62 -13.03 -36.22
CA ASP A 547 -23.34 -12.17 -37.16
C ASP A 547 -22.99 -10.68 -36.94
N GLN A 548 -22.94 -10.26 -35.66
CA GLN A 548 -22.56 -8.91 -35.27
C GLN A 548 -21.11 -8.59 -35.65
N LEU A 549 -20.21 -9.55 -35.50
CA LEU A 549 -18.80 -9.41 -35.89
C LEU A 549 -18.62 -9.33 -37.40
N ARG A 550 -19.45 -10.06 -38.17
CA ARG A 550 -19.43 -9.99 -39.65
C ARG A 550 -19.87 -8.62 -40.15
N GLU A 551 -20.95 -8.08 -39.57
CA GLU A 551 -21.42 -6.73 -39.92
C GLU A 551 -20.32 -5.68 -39.67
N LEU A 552 -19.64 -5.76 -38.52
CA LEU A 552 -18.52 -4.86 -38.19
C LEU A 552 -17.33 -5.03 -39.13
N PHE A 553 -17.01 -6.27 -39.52
CA PHE A 553 -15.95 -6.55 -40.47
C PHE A 553 -16.25 -5.97 -41.86
N GLU A 554 -17.48 -6.12 -42.34
CA GLU A 554 -17.93 -5.55 -43.62
C GLU A 554 -17.91 -4.01 -43.62
N GLN A 555 -18.21 -3.38 -42.48
CA GLN A 555 -18.10 -1.93 -42.33
C GLN A 555 -16.64 -1.46 -42.37
N ALA A 556 -15.71 -2.25 -41.85
CA ALA A 556 -14.28 -1.93 -41.87
C ALA A 556 -13.62 -2.24 -43.23
N ASP A 557 -14.06 -3.27 -43.96
CA ASP A 557 -13.59 -3.66 -45.29
C ASP A 557 -14.24 -2.83 -46.41
N GLN A 558 -13.87 -1.54 -46.47
CA GLN A 558 -14.47 -0.57 -47.39
C GLN A 558 -14.38 -0.96 -48.87
N ASN A 559 -13.29 -1.63 -49.26
CA ASN A 559 -13.06 -2.06 -50.64
C ASN A 559 -13.62 -3.46 -50.96
N LYS A 560 -14.24 -4.15 -49.98
CA LYS A 560 -14.77 -5.52 -50.09
C LYS A 560 -13.73 -6.54 -50.56
N SER A 561 -12.47 -6.37 -50.16
CA SER A 561 -11.38 -7.25 -50.54
C SER A 561 -11.36 -8.57 -49.74
N GLY A 562 -12.17 -8.66 -48.68
CA GLY A 562 -12.14 -9.76 -47.72
C GLY A 562 -11.03 -9.63 -46.68
N THR A 563 -10.28 -8.52 -46.67
CA THR A 563 -9.20 -8.22 -45.73
C THR A 563 -9.12 -6.74 -45.42
N ILE A 564 -8.83 -6.36 -44.17
CA ILE A 564 -8.72 -4.95 -43.79
C ILE A 564 -7.25 -4.52 -43.84
N SER A 565 -6.97 -3.49 -44.65
CA SER A 565 -5.66 -2.85 -44.73
C SER A 565 -5.43 -1.86 -43.57
N ARG A 566 -4.17 -1.40 -43.40
CA ARG A 566 -3.85 -0.40 -42.37
C ARG A 566 -4.67 0.88 -42.52
N GLY A 567 -4.82 1.38 -43.75
CA GLY A 567 -5.57 2.61 -44.01
C GLY A 567 -7.07 2.45 -43.70
N GLU A 568 -7.65 1.30 -44.03
CA GLU A 568 -9.04 0.98 -43.71
C GLU A 568 -9.26 0.86 -42.20
N PHE A 569 -8.36 0.18 -41.49
CA PHE A 569 -8.42 0.09 -40.03
C PHE A 569 -8.30 1.46 -39.36
N ASP A 570 -7.37 2.30 -39.79
CA ASP A 570 -7.20 3.65 -39.23
C ASP A 570 -8.43 4.52 -39.51
N SER A 571 -9.00 4.46 -40.72
CA SER A 571 -10.24 5.16 -41.09
C SER A 571 -11.43 4.69 -40.25
N PHE A 572 -11.58 3.38 -40.08
CA PHE A 572 -12.64 2.78 -39.27
C PHE A 572 -12.54 3.23 -37.80
N MET A 573 -11.34 3.17 -37.21
CA MET A 573 -11.10 3.60 -35.83
C MET A 573 -11.33 5.11 -35.63
N GLN A 574 -10.93 5.94 -36.60
CA GLN A 574 -11.18 7.39 -36.57
C GLN A 574 -12.67 7.72 -36.69
N HIS A 575 -13.40 7.01 -37.56
CA HIS A 575 -14.84 7.19 -37.70
C HIS A 575 -15.56 6.91 -36.37
N LEU A 576 -15.19 5.82 -35.69
CA LEU A 576 -15.71 5.49 -34.37
C LEU A 576 -15.37 6.56 -33.32
N GLN A 577 -14.15 7.10 -33.34
CA GLN A 577 -13.75 8.18 -32.42
C GLN A 577 -14.42 9.53 -32.69
N GLN A 578 -14.80 9.86 -33.91
CA GLN A 578 -15.50 11.12 -34.22
C GLN A 578 -16.96 11.05 -33.76
N ARG A 579 -17.65 9.95 -34.10
CA ARG A 579 -19.05 9.72 -33.73
C ARG A 579 -19.24 9.64 -32.20
N ASN A 580 -18.23 9.15 -31.50
CA ASN A 580 -18.08 9.22 -30.05
C ASN A 580 -18.34 10.62 -29.50
N LYS A 581 -17.55 11.57 -30.00
CA LYS A 581 -17.50 12.94 -29.53
C LYS A 581 -18.84 13.61 -29.72
N GLU A 582 -19.47 13.37 -30.87
CA GLU A 582 -20.80 13.88 -31.20
C GLU A 582 -21.89 13.29 -30.29
N HIS A 583 -21.86 11.98 -30.04
CA HIS A 583 -22.82 11.31 -29.16
C HIS A 583 -22.69 11.76 -27.70
N PHE A 584 -21.48 11.85 -27.15
CA PHE A 584 -21.30 12.36 -25.79
C PHE A 584 -21.57 13.85 -25.66
N ASP A 585 -21.30 14.65 -26.69
CA ASP A 585 -21.70 16.06 -26.69
C ASP A 585 -23.24 16.20 -26.61
N GLN A 586 -24.00 15.26 -27.20
CA GLN A 586 -25.46 15.19 -27.05
C GLN A 586 -25.87 14.76 -25.64
N ILE A 587 -25.33 13.66 -25.10
CA ILE A 587 -25.63 13.21 -23.72
C ILE A 587 -25.30 14.30 -22.71
N ARG A 588 -24.17 14.99 -22.87
CA ARG A 588 -23.74 16.06 -21.97
C ARG A 588 -24.71 17.25 -21.99
N LYS A 589 -25.24 17.60 -23.17
CA LYS A 589 -26.30 18.61 -23.30
C LYS A 589 -27.58 18.17 -22.59
N THR A 590 -27.99 16.91 -22.74
CA THR A 590 -29.18 16.36 -22.07
C THR A 590 -29.02 16.32 -20.54
N ARG A 591 -27.86 15.85 -20.04
CA ARG A 591 -27.56 15.84 -18.60
C ARG A 591 -27.47 17.25 -18.01
N GLN A 592 -26.92 18.22 -18.74
CA GLN A 592 -26.94 19.63 -18.33
C GLN A 592 -28.36 20.19 -18.22
N GLN A 593 -29.28 19.76 -19.07
CA GLN A 593 -30.69 20.13 -18.99
C GLN A 593 -31.40 19.44 -17.79
N GLN A 594 -31.04 18.19 -17.46
CA GLN A 594 -31.57 17.47 -16.28
C GLN A 594 -31.02 17.97 -14.94
N LYS A 595 -29.82 18.58 -14.91
CA LYS A 595 -29.20 19.15 -13.70
C LYS A 595 -30.03 20.25 -13.03
N TYR A 596 -31.03 20.81 -13.73
CA TYR A 596 -31.97 21.80 -13.20
C TYR A 596 -33.20 21.18 -12.50
N ALA A 597 -33.31 19.85 -12.39
CA ALA A 597 -34.53 19.18 -11.93
C ALA A 597 -34.38 18.19 -10.74
N SER A 598 -33.18 17.81 -10.27
CA SER A 598 -33.07 16.82 -9.18
C SER A 598 -32.93 17.45 -7.79
N SER A 599 -33.72 16.90 -6.87
CA SER A 599 -33.83 17.18 -5.44
C SER A 599 -32.77 16.39 -4.64
N LYS A 600 -32.60 16.73 -3.35
CA LYS A 600 -31.69 16.11 -2.37
C LYS A 600 -31.61 14.58 -2.52
N VAL A 601 -30.40 14.05 -2.64
CA VAL A 601 -30.12 12.61 -2.66
C VAL A 601 -29.82 12.15 -1.23
N SER A 602 -30.66 11.27 -0.71
CA SER A 602 -30.41 10.50 0.51
C SER A 602 -30.36 9.01 0.16
N ILE A 603 -29.43 8.27 0.76
CA ILE A 603 -29.23 6.84 0.49
C ILE A 603 -29.75 6.05 1.69
N SER A 604 -30.83 5.29 1.53
CA SER A 604 -31.38 4.42 2.59
C SER A 604 -30.82 3.00 2.50
N PHE A 605 -30.60 2.38 3.66
CA PHE A 605 -30.19 0.98 3.76
C PHE A 605 -30.66 0.35 5.07
N GLY A 606 -31.51 -0.68 4.99
CA GLY A 606 -32.04 -1.43 6.14
C GLY A 606 -33.44 -1.02 6.61
N PRO A 607 -34.12 -1.84 7.45
CA PRO A 607 -35.46 -1.52 7.95
C PRO A 607 -35.42 -0.27 8.83
N THR A 608 -36.29 0.69 8.54
CA THR A 608 -36.48 1.90 9.34
C THR A 608 -36.92 1.52 10.75
N VAL A 609 -36.03 1.67 11.73
CA VAL A 609 -36.39 1.59 13.15
C VAL A 609 -37.22 2.85 13.49
N GLU A 610 -38.32 2.68 14.22
CA GLU A 610 -39.19 3.80 14.62
C GLU A 610 -38.39 4.86 15.43
N GLU A 611 -38.64 6.15 15.16
CA GLU A 611 -37.87 7.29 15.70
C GLU A 611 -37.74 7.29 17.24
N GLU A 612 -38.71 6.73 17.98
CA GLU A 612 -38.69 6.65 19.44
C GLU A 612 -37.71 5.61 20.01
N GLU A 613 -37.32 4.59 19.24
CA GLU A 613 -36.26 3.65 19.61
C GLU A 613 -34.88 4.18 19.23
N ALA A 614 -34.76 4.90 18.10
CA ALA A 614 -33.50 5.51 17.67
C ALA A 614 -32.93 6.47 18.72
N ASP A 615 -33.77 7.32 19.33
CA ASP A 615 -33.36 8.28 20.37
C ASP A 615 -32.96 7.61 21.70
N LYS A 616 -33.42 6.37 21.96
CA LYS A 616 -33.00 5.55 23.13
C LYS A 616 -31.72 4.75 22.86
N VAL A 617 -31.45 4.40 21.61
CA VAL A 617 -30.24 3.69 21.15
C VAL A 617 -29.02 4.63 21.04
N VAL A 618 -29.20 5.97 21.04
CA VAL A 618 -28.11 6.95 21.17
C VAL A 618 -27.47 6.97 22.59
N GLN A 619 -27.65 5.94 23.41
CA GLN A 619 -26.72 5.63 24.50
C GLN A 619 -25.50 4.90 23.92
N VAL A 620 -24.51 5.72 23.58
CA VAL A 620 -23.39 5.47 22.68
C VAL A 620 -22.41 4.39 23.18
N GLU A 621 -22.25 3.31 22.40
CA GLU A 621 -21.05 2.46 22.42
C GLU A 621 -19.78 3.27 22.14
N ARG A 622 -18.70 2.92 22.84
CA ARG A 622 -17.43 3.67 22.82
C ARG A 622 -16.85 3.80 21.41
N PRO A 623 -16.04 4.85 21.12
CA PRO A 623 -15.26 4.98 19.88
C PRO A 623 -14.38 3.77 19.54
N ASP A 624 -14.19 2.88 20.51
CA ASP A 624 -13.34 1.69 20.47
C ASP A 624 -13.83 0.62 19.47
N HIS A 625 -15.08 0.68 19.00
CA HIS A 625 -15.65 -0.27 18.03
C HIS A 625 -15.48 0.15 16.56
N TRP A 626 -14.89 1.32 16.29
CA TRP A 626 -14.67 1.84 14.94
C TRP A 626 -13.19 1.87 14.59
N ARG A 627 -12.85 1.61 13.32
CA ARG A 627 -11.48 1.76 12.81
C ARG A 627 -11.44 2.37 11.41
N LEU A 628 -10.51 3.29 11.20
CA LEU A 628 -10.18 3.84 9.89
C LEU A 628 -8.98 3.10 9.32
N LEU A 629 -9.13 2.59 8.10
CA LEU A 629 -8.05 2.02 7.31
C LEU A 629 -7.82 2.86 6.08
N TYR A 630 -6.56 3.09 5.70
CA TYR A 630 -6.23 3.71 4.43
C TYR A 630 -5.15 2.96 3.68
N CYS A 631 -5.41 2.70 2.40
CA CYS A 631 -4.40 2.23 1.48
C CYS A 631 -4.27 3.19 0.29
N GLY A 632 -3.09 3.78 0.14
CA GLY A 632 -2.82 4.77 -0.89
C GLY A 632 -1.57 5.60 -0.67
N GLY A 633 -1.20 6.37 -1.69
CA GLY A 633 -0.01 7.23 -1.69
C GLY A 633 -0.29 8.74 -1.56
N SER A 634 -1.56 9.15 -1.46
CA SER A 634 -1.94 10.57 -1.45
C SER A 634 -1.69 11.23 -0.09
N ALA A 635 -0.69 12.11 0.01
CA ALA A 635 -0.38 12.85 1.23
C ALA A 635 -1.57 13.71 1.75
N PRO A 636 -2.34 14.42 0.89
CA PRO A 636 -3.53 15.16 1.35
C PRO A 636 -4.60 14.27 1.99
N VAL A 637 -4.76 13.03 1.51
CA VAL A 637 -5.72 12.07 2.10
C VAL A 637 -5.24 11.60 3.47
N VAL A 638 -3.94 11.30 3.60
CA VAL A 638 -3.34 10.94 4.88
C VAL A 638 -3.49 12.06 5.91
N GLU A 639 -3.26 13.31 5.51
CA GLU A 639 -3.43 14.47 6.37
C GLU A 639 -4.89 14.64 6.83
N ALA A 640 -5.84 14.54 5.90
CA ALA A 640 -7.27 14.59 6.21
C ALA A 640 -7.69 13.48 7.18
N LEU A 641 -7.28 12.23 6.95
CA LEU A 641 -7.64 11.11 7.83
C LEU A 641 -6.94 11.18 9.20
N ASN A 642 -5.72 11.72 9.28
CA ASN A 642 -5.09 12.01 10.56
C ASN A 642 -5.86 13.07 11.35
N LYS A 643 -6.35 14.11 10.66
CA LYS A 643 -7.24 15.12 11.28
C LYS A 643 -8.50 14.46 11.82
N VAL A 644 -9.19 13.65 11.01
CA VAL A 644 -10.40 12.90 11.42
C VAL A 644 -10.11 11.99 12.61
N SER A 645 -9.02 11.23 12.57
CA SER A 645 -8.60 10.35 13.67
C SER A 645 -8.34 11.13 14.96
N ALA A 646 -7.66 12.28 14.87
CA ALA A 646 -7.35 13.13 16.02
C ALA A 646 -8.57 13.88 16.58
N GLU A 647 -9.48 14.31 15.73
CA GLU A 647 -10.70 15.01 16.12
C GLU A 647 -11.76 14.07 16.68
N HIS A 648 -11.88 12.87 16.11
CA HIS A 648 -12.91 11.90 16.46
C HIS A 648 -12.46 10.72 17.32
N CYS A 649 -11.18 10.67 17.69
CA CYS A 649 -10.57 9.60 18.50
C CYS A 649 -10.77 8.19 17.91
N ILE A 650 -10.86 8.09 16.58
CA ILE A 650 -10.99 6.81 15.86
C ILE A 650 -9.59 6.30 15.53
N PRO A 651 -9.22 5.05 15.92
CA PRO A 651 -7.96 4.44 15.53
C PRO A 651 -7.77 4.45 14.01
N PHE A 652 -6.60 4.89 13.55
CA PHE A 652 -6.27 5.01 12.13
C PHE A 652 -5.02 4.21 11.79
N SER A 653 -5.13 3.35 10.78
CA SER A 653 -4.02 2.55 10.24
C SER A 653 -3.82 2.83 8.76
N ILE A 654 -2.56 3.03 8.36
CA ILE A 654 -2.17 3.28 6.98
C ILE A 654 -1.33 2.12 6.48
N GLU A 655 -1.74 1.53 5.36
CA GLU A 655 -0.86 0.69 4.54
C GLU A 655 -0.26 1.54 3.43
N SER A 656 1.04 1.79 3.53
CA SER A 656 1.82 2.43 2.46
C SER A 656 2.88 1.46 1.97
N PHE A 657 2.77 1.08 0.70
CA PHE A 657 3.82 0.37 -0.03
C PHE A 657 4.89 1.39 -0.44
N GLY A 658 5.56 1.95 0.55
CA GLY A 658 6.61 2.95 0.38
C GLY A 658 8.00 2.35 0.13
N TRP A 659 8.07 1.06 -0.25
CA TRP A 659 9.32 0.43 -0.65
C TRP A 659 9.84 1.09 -1.93
#